data_AF-A0A016S3Y9-F1
#
_entry.id   AF-A0A016S3Y9-F1
#
_cell.length_a   1.000
_cell.length_b   1.000
_cell.length_c   1.000
_cell.angle_alpha   90.00
_cell.angle_beta   90.00
_cell.angle_gamma   90.00
#
_symmetry.space_group_name_H-M   'P 1'
#
loop_
_entity.id
_entity.type
_entity.pdbx_description
1 polymer ?
#
loop_
_entity_poly.entity_id
_entity_poly.type
_entity_poly.pdbx_seq_one_letter_code
_entity_poly.pdbx_strand_id
1 'polypeptide(L)'
;MLSQVCRNRSLRIFITLHGHSATWLETASKKRPLCNHSIGNGGEITAVSPVKEVKKMKTDELTPIEKQSTPLKRSPKLDAPQTCSSDFSDWDDSPIKQVLPAKGSTAIACSEVAEKENSEFEDSFDEPVHIRSPKVLSPRRPATNLSPLKRSTALRVFTEIGRSPVKKSDSSVSVDRNNSGVAGFPSLCDSKSEVELIVVSVKNEDGLVDLICRSDSGKESVVYLQDHWAELPVGPNTRIRLIGAQPWGESDWLVSNEHGLLIVAPDTLVPCTAIAGSTWCPRKVVLNERFRGQVQANKAMLIGIIMHELFQTALRCPNPRLVTTEWLLGKWQNGLYDEVITQLAAHRFTPSQFETELVPYADVIVGWIQNHLPGGSFYVSNSSTSSVSKVHDIEENIWIPQLGIKGKVDVTLKMHTTAKTQLRPLELKTGKSGQSSEHAAQVMLYSLMLSSRYKEPIGEGSLLYLKDGVTRVVHPRALELKAIINQRNNLALHLSKLNPELLPEPRKDPRFCERCDHATMCSFYQVAVESGERSSNLMYEFAKKNMSHLSENHLEYFKKWIRWILSEWSEDQARRSSGVSDLWRISPEERESKGTCAAFVRIISHVDASTDTSPSYLLTFKSENEISQTAFAPGNICTVSTSTSPAMLLVPVIESSPNSITVRSDRMIDKEEVYHIDVYNSFSTYPTTLGSLLLLMGSDEFSARQRELIVDLAPPSSIRSDAAALPCSVRKILLSSVQANELNEEQRRAVESALVCSDYTLIEGFPGSGKTTTIVTLLRCLLEMKCSVLLAANTHSALDNVVAKLRKYVDASKILRLGKSSSGRSAIAELTLESKLSGADGDKYKTARDILKNTPLVASTCHYVPRDQLFSWRKFDYCIVDEASMVLEPVLLSALAAASRFVLVGDAHQLTPLVQNRKCA
;
A
#
# COMPACT_ATOMS: atom_id res chain seq x y z
N MET A 1 13.73 8.28 21.20
CA MET A 1 15.11 7.78 21.31
C MET A 1 16.10 8.89 21.65
N LEU A 2 16.73 9.59 20.70
CA LEU A 2 17.89 10.49 20.96
C LEU A 2 17.72 11.43 22.17
N SER A 3 16.69 12.28 22.22
CA SER A 3 16.46 13.22 23.34
C SER A 3 16.25 12.53 24.70
N GLN A 4 15.69 11.31 24.75
CA GLN A 4 15.60 10.53 25.99
C GLN A 4 16.96 9.96 26.40
N VAL A 5 17.80 9.60 25.43
CA VAL A 5 19.16 9.08 25.70
C VAL A 5 20.12 10.18 26.14
N CYS A 6 20.06 11.39 25.56
CA CYS A 6 20.89 12.53 26.00
C CYS A 6 20.74 12.85 27.50
N ARG A 7 19.57 12.52 28.09
CA ARG A 7 19.25 12.67 29.53
C ARG A 7 19.83 11.56 30.41
N ASN A 8 20.26 10.42 29.85
CA ASN A 8 20.62 9.22 30.61
C ASN A 8 22.01 8.68 30.21
N ARG A 9 23.02 9.55 30.36
CA ARG A 9 24.40 9.37 29.85
C ARG A 9 25.17 8.17 30.42
N SER A 10 24.76 7.62 31.56
CA SER A 10 25.49 6.60 32.31
C SER A 10 25.38 5.16 31.77
N LEU A 11 24.68 4.93 30.66
CA LEU A 11 24.32 3.58 30.17
C LEU A 11 24.69 3.28 28.71
N ARG A 12 25.22 4.25 27.94
CA ARG A 12 25.24 4.18 26.45
C ARG A 12 26.48 4.81 25.82
N ILE A 13 26.88 4.34 24.64
CA ILE A 13 27.97 4.95 23.85
C ILE A 13 27.43 6.22 23.17
N PHE A 14 27.82 7.36 23.71
CA PHE A 14 27.31 8.68 23.33
C PHE A 14 28.47 9.65 23.12
N ILE A 15 28.55 10.26 21.94
CA ILE A 15 29.70 11.09 21.54
C ILE A 15 29.19 12.39 20.91
N THR A 16 29.54 13.51 21.53
CA THR A 16 29.22 14.87 21.06
C THR A 16 30.37 15.40 20.20
N LEU A 17 30.05 16.08 19.10
CA LEU A 17 30.99 16.72 18.17
C LEU A 17 30.84 18.25 18.25
N HIS A 18 31.89 18.94 18.67
CA HIS A 18 31.95 20.40 18.74
C HIS A 18 32.45 21.03 17.42
N GLY A 19 32.06 22.28 17.18
CA GLY A 19 32.49 23.06 16.01
C GLY A 19 33.86 23.72 16.20
N HIS A 20 34.59 23.94 15.09
CA HIS A 20 35.91 24.58 15.07
C HIS A 20 35.89 26.11 15.28
N SER A 21 35.14 26.62 16.27
CA SER A 21 35.20 28.04 16.67
C SER A 21 34.42 28.34 17.97
N ALA A 22 34.85 27.77 19.11
CA ALA A 22 34.24 28.08 20.41
C ALA A 22 35.23 28.04 21.59
N THR A 23 36.18 28.98 21.65
CA THR A 23 37.00 29.21 22.85
C THR A 23 36.19 29.90 23.96
N TRP A 24 35.34 29.14 24.65
CA TRP A 24 34.75 29.60 25.91
C TRP A 24 35.78 29.44 27.04
N LEU A 25 36.13 30.55 27.68
CA LEU A 25 37.03 30.58 28.83
C LEU A 25 36.34 29.98 30.06
N GLU A 26 36.78 28.79 30.49
CA GLU A 26 36.42 28.25 31.80
C GLU A 26 36.95 29.14 32.91
N THR A 27 36.09 30.01 33.44
CA THR A 27 36.32 30.71 34.71
C THR A 27 35.50 30.04 35.80
N ALA A 28 36.13 29.11 36.51
CA ALA A 28 35.48 28.35 37.57
C ALA A 28 35.04 29.24 38.73
N SER A 29 33.72 29.32 38.99
CA SER A 29 33.18 29.98 40.18
C SER A 29 32.14 29.11 40.87
N LYS A 30 32.45 28.71 42.10
CA LYS A 30 31.52 27.97 42.98
C LYS A 30 30.54 28.95 43.63
N LYS A 31 29.23 28.77 43.41
CA LYS A 31 28.20 29.02 44.45
C LYS A 31 26.85 28.38 44.08
N ARG A 32 26.08 28.06 45.13
CA ARG A 32 24.71 27.49 45.07
C ARG A 32 23.66 28.59 45.36
N PRO A 33 22.36 28.33 45.17
CA PRO A 33 21.40 29.36 44.74
C PRO A 33 20.69 30.12 45.88
N LEU A 34 20.01 31.21 45.50
CA LEU A 34 18.88 31.80 46.22
C LEU A 34 17.77 32.18 45.21
N CYS A 35 16.53 32.30 45.70
CA CYS A 35 15.32 32.51 44.90
C CYS A 35 14.85 33.98 44.91
N ASN A 36 14.12 34.44 43.88
CA ASN A 36 12.70 34.85 44.01
C ASN A 36 12.13 35.63 42.79
N HIS A 37 10.89 35.26 42.42
CA HIS A 37 9.71 36.06 41.99
C HIS A 37 9.76 37.29 41.05
N SER A 38 8.55 37.60 40.54
CA SER A 38 8.10 38.77 39.72
C SER A 38 8.60 38.78 38.27
N ILE A 39 7.74 38.71 37.23
CA ILE A 39 6.60 39.57 36.81
C ILE A 39 7.07 40.90 36.20
N GLY A 40 6.80 41.09 34.90
CA GLY A 40 7.01 42.33 34.15
C GLY A 40 6.53 42.20 32.69
N ASN A 41 5.67 43.10 32.24
CA ASN A 41 5.05 43.05 30.89
C ASN A 41 5.83 43.84 29.84
N GLY A 42 5.74 43.39 28.58
CA GLY A 42 5.38 44.25 27.45
C GLY A 42 6.48 45.07 26.76
N GLY A 43 6.39 45.18 25.44
CA GLY A 43 7.26 46.03 24.62
C GLY A 43 7.33 45.58 23.16
N GLU A 44 6.37 45.99 22.35
CA GLU A 44 6.56 46.04 20.89
C GLU A 44 7.49 47.20 20.51
N ILE A 45 8.15 47.13 19.35
CA ILE A 45 8.30 48.27 18.41
C ILE A 45 8.85 47.78 17.05
N THR A 46 8.64 48.59 16.01
CA THR A 46 8.68 48.23 14.58
C THR A 46 10.07 48.24 13.92
N ALA A 47 10.15 47.61 12.74
CA ALA A 47 11.36 47.49 11.94
C ALA A 47 11.72 48.76 11.13
N VAL A 48 13.02 48.95 10.86
CA VAL A 48 13.53 49.85 9.80
C VAL A 48 14.75 49.24 9.08
N SER A 49 14.77 49.43 7.76
CA SER A 49 15.91 49.38 6.82
C SER A 49 15.69 50.55 5.84
N PRO A 50 16.66 51.05 5.01
CA PRO A 50 17.70 50.25 4.34
C PRO A 50 19.06 50.94 3.94
N VAL A 51 19.94 50.15 3.32
CA VAL A 51 20.83 50.45 2.15
C VAL A 51 21.94 51.53 2.19
N LYS A 52 23.10 51.14 1.62
CA LYS A 52 23.87 51.99 0.67
C LYS A 52 24.63 51.18 -0.41
N GLU A 53 25.50 51.83 -1.18
CA GLU A 53 26.00 51.41 -2.51
C GLU A 53 27.55 51.28 -2.53
N VAL A 54 28.14 51.16 -3.74
CA VAL A 54 29.54 51.46 -4.13
C VAL A 54 30.53 50.27 -4.14
N LYS A 55 31.18 49.86 -5.25
CA LYS A 55 31.00 50.13 -6.71
C LYS A 55 31.75 49.09 -7.60
N LYS A 56 31.29 48.94 -8.85
CA LYS A 56 31.93 48.71 -10.20
C LYS A 56 33.45 48.38 -10.30
N MET A 57 34.03 47.78 -11.36
CA MET A 57 33.69 47.54 -12.81
C MET A 57 34.57 46.36 -13.35
N LYS A 58 34.67 45.89 -14.62
CA LYS A 58 34.16 46.21 -15.98
C LYS A 58 33.97 44.90 -16.81
N THR A 59 34.23 44.87 -18.12
CA THR A 59 33.95 43.79 -19.11
C THR A 59 34.98 43.73 -20.28
N ASP A 60 35.03 42.62 -21.04
CA ASP A 60 35.06 42.52 -22.54
C ASP A 60 36.05 41.53 -23.25
N GLU A 61 35.54 40.95 -24.36
CA GLU A 61 36.15 40.51 -25.65
C GLU A 61 37.16 39.32 -25.85
N LEU A 62 36.61 38.17 -26.29
CA LEU A 62 36.77 37.44 -27.58
C LEU A 62 38.15 37.12 -28.28
N THR A 63 38.43 35.80 -28.44
CA THR A 63 38.93 35.07 -29.69
C THR A 63 40.38 35.24 -30.23
N PRO A 64 40.91 34.37 -31.16
CA PRO A 64 40.75 32.90 -31.41
C PRO A 64 42.07 32.13 -31.80
N ILE A 65 41.97 30.90 -32.38
CA ILE A 65 42.93 30.20 -33.31
C ILE A 65 44.20 29.53 -32.68
N GLU A 66 44.80 28.39 -33.12
CA GLU A 66 44.53 27.38 -34.20
C GLU A 66 44.73 25.90 -33.73
N LYS A 67 45.68 25.14 -34.33
CA LYS A 67 45.89 23.67 -34.25
C LYS A 67 47.36 23.29 -34.50
N GLN A 68 47.79 22.09 -34.10
CA GLN A 68 48.79 21.28 -34.83
C GLN A 68 48.75 19.77 -34.43
N SER A 69 49.59 18.92 -35.05
CA SER A 69 49.18 17.54 -35.41
C SER A 69 50.26 16.44 -35.32
N THR A 70 49.86 15.23 -34.90
CA THR A 70 50.23 13.85 -35.39
C THR A 70 51.71 13.50 -35.73
N PRO A 71 52.22 12.31 -35.33
CA PRO A 71 52.01 11.11 -36.18
C PRO A 71 51.88 9.74 -35.46
N LEU A 72 51.37 8.75 -36.22
CA LEU A 72 51.17 7.34 -35.82
C LEU A 72 52.47 6.50 -35.91
N LYS A 73 52.45 5.27 -35.33
CA LYS A 73 52.93 4.06 -36.05
C LYS A 73 52.46 2.70 -35.47
N ARG A 74 51.90 1.88 -36.39
CA ARG A 74 51.94 0.40 -36.48
C ARG A 74 51.28 -0.49 -35.40
N SER A 75 50.27 -1.24 -35.87
CA SER A 75 49.98 -2.63 -35.46
C SER A 75 50.86 -3.63 -36.22
N PRO A 76 50.80 -4.94 -35.88
CA PRO A 76 50.36 -5.90 -36.89
C PRO A 76 49.42 -7.02 -36.38
N LYS A 77 48.55 -7.47 -37.30
CA LYS A 77 47.92 -8.80 -37.54
C LYS A 77 47.70 -9.79 -36.36
N LEU A 78 46.47 -10.28 -36.12
CA LEU A 78 45.64 -11.23 -36.91
C LEU A 78 46.16 -12.68 -36.92
N ASP A 79 45.44 -13.57 -36.23
CA ASP A 79 45.19 -14.97 -36.60
C ASP A 79 43.94 -15.50 -35.84
N ALA A 80 43.22 -16.45 -36.43
CA ALA A 80 42.04 -17.16 -35.90
C ALA A 80 41.64 -18.32 -36.84
N PRO A 81 40.75 -19.27 -36.47
CA PRO A 81 40.23 -19.61 -35.14
C PRO A 81 40.54 -21.09 -34.74
N GLN A 82 40.20 -21.51 -33.51
CA GLN A 82 39.97 -22.93 -33.21
C GLN A 82 38.95 -23.14 -32.07
N THR A 83 38.47 -24.38 -31.94
CA THR A 83 37.18 -24.73 -31.31
C THR A 83 37.32 -25.67 -30.10
N CYS A 84 36.22 -25.79 -29.33
CA CYS A 84 36.02 -26.70 -28.18
C CYS A 84 36.81 -26.33 -26.90
N SER A 85 36.35 -26.69 -25.70
CA SER A 85 35.11 -27.39 -25.29
C SER A 85 34.47 -26.76 -24.04
N SER A 86 33.25 -27.19 -23.72
CA SER A 86 32.59 -26.93 -22.44
C SER A 86 33.33 -27.57 -21.26
N ASP A 87 33.26 -26.92 -20.09
CA ASP A 87 33.05 -27.59 -18.81
C ASP A 87 32.10 -26.73 -17.95
N PHE A 88 31.15 -27.38 -17.28
CA PHE A 88 30.08 -26.74 -16.51
C PHE A 88 29.87 -27.50 -15.20
N SER A 89 30.42 -26.98 -14.10
CA SER A 89 30.14 -27.43 -12.73
C SER A 89 30.30 -26.26 -11.74
N ASP A 90 30.02 -26.52 -10.46
CA ASP A 90 30.31 -25.64 -9.30
C ASP A 90 29.36 -24.45 -9.06
N TRP A 91 28.04 -24.67 -9.15
CA TRP A 91 27.01 -23.78 -8.57
C TRP A 91 25.92 -24.55 -7.80
N ASP A 92 26.27 -25.13 -6.65
CA ASP A 92 25.30 -25.49 -5.61
C ASP A 92 25.88 -25.18 -4.21
N ASP A 93 25.22 -24.27 -3.48
CA ASP A 93 25.66 -23.82 -2.15
C ASP A 93 24.46 -23.26 -1.35
N SER A 94 23.74 -24.18 -0.68
CA SER A 94 22.49 -23.91 0.03
C SER A 94 22.64 -24.09 1.55
N PRO A 95 22.65 -23.01 2.36
CA PRO A 95 22.86 -23.12 3.81
C PRO A 95 21.55 -23.34 4.58
N ILE A 96 21.18 -24.60 4.82
CA ILE A 96 20.26 -24.98 5.90
C ILE A 96 21.01 -25.91 6.87
N LYS A 97 21.44 -25.36 8.00
CA LYS A 97 21.96 -26.15 9.13
C LYS A 97 20.84 -26.39 10.13
N GLN A 98 20.36 -27.63 10.22
CA GLN A 98 19.79 -28.14 11.47
C GLN A 98 20.86 -28.92 12.23
N VAL A 99 20.83 -28.82 13.56
CA VAL A 99 21.72 -29.54 14.48
C VAL A 99 20.89 -30.64 15.14
N LEU A 100 21.47 -31.83 15.33
CA LEU A 100 21.29 -32.78 16.45
C LEU A 100 22.22 -34.03 16.21
N PRO A 101 22.40 -34.98 17.15
CA PRO A 101 23.70 -35.64 17.36
C PRO A 101 23.88 -37.05 16.74
N ALA A 102 25.08 -37.62 16.96
CA ALA A 102 25.66 -38.73 16.21
C ALA A 102 25.45 -40.17 16.78
N LYS A 103 25.86 -41.15 15.94
CA LYS A 103 25.92 -42.64 16.04
C LYS A 103 24.99 -43.30 15.01
N GLY A 104 25.39 -44.30 14.21
CA GLY A 104 26.72 -44.93 14.03
C GLY A 104 26.68 -46.00 12.90
N SER A 105 27.85 -46.52 12.51
CA SER A 105 28.13 -47.66 11.59
C SER A 105 26.98 -48.67 11.33
N THR A 106 26.76 -49.20 10.11
CA THR A 106 27.70 -49.95 9.23
C THR A 106 27.31 -49.94 7.74
N ALA A 107 28.17 -50.44 6.85
CA ALA A 107 27.94 -50.56 5.39
C ALA A 107 27.60 -52.00 4.92
N ILE A 108 26.97 -52.14 3.75
CA ILE A 108 27.04 -53.28 2.80
C ILE A 108 26.46 -52.84 1.43
N ALA A 109 26.69 -53.62 0.36
CA ALA A 109 26.61 -53.18 -1.04
C ALA A 109 25.32 -53.54 -1.82
N CYS A 110 25.31 -53.16 -3.11
CA CYS A 110 24.17 -53.05 -4.03
C CYS A 110 23.41 -54.35 -4.40
N SER A 111 22.13 -54.19 -4.75
CA SER A 111 21.44 -54.94 -5.82
C SER A 111 20.31 -54.09 -6.43
N GLU A 112 20.04 -54.25 -7.73
CA GLU A 112 19.05 -53.46 -8.47
C GLU A 112 17.65 -54.09 -8.43
N VAL A 113 16.62 -53.32 -8.07
CA VAL A 113 15.22 -53.52 -8.46
C VAL A 113 14.57 -52.13 -8.60
N ALA A 114 13.69 -51.93 -9.58
CA ALA A 114 13.01 -50.66 -9.79
C ALA A 114 11.58 -50.66 -9.22
N GLU A 115 11.20 -49.62 -8.47
CA GLU A 115 9.94 -48.88 -8.63
C GLU A 115 9.89 -47.62 -7.73
N LYS A 116 9.11 -46.63 -8.19
CA LYS A 116 8.35 -45.59 -7.42
C LYS A 116 8.92 -45.04 -6.10
N GLU A 117 9.24 -43.73 -6.11
CA GLU A 117 8.86 -42.85 -4.98
C GLU A 117 8.81 -41.36 -5.41
N ASN A 118 7.63 -40.74 -5.22
CA ASN A 118 7.28 -39.28 -5.18
C ASN A 118 5.93 -38.98 -5.84
N SER A 119 4.86 -39.55 -5.28
CA SER A 119 3.49 -39.06 -5.40
C SER A 119 2.85 -39.07 -4.02
N GLU A 120 1.87 -38.19 -3.82
CA GLU A 120 1.00 -38.11 -2.62
C GLU A 120 1.66 -37.73 -1.28
N PHE A 121 1.44 -36.47 -0.90
CA PHE A 121 0.96 -36.14 0.45
C PHE A 121 -0.37 -35.41 0.28
N GLU A 122 -1.47 -36.16 0.23
CA GLU A 122 -2.79 -35.61 0.54
C GLU A 122 -2.95 -35.50 2.06
N ASP A 123 -3.89 -34.66 2.52
CA ASP A 123 -4.42 -34.83 3.88
C ASP A 123 -5.94 -34.67 3.92
N SER A 124 -6.55 -35.84 4.06
CA SER A 124 -7.93 -36.21 4.35
C SER A 124 -8.97 -35.13 4.73
N PHE A 125 -10.08 -35.11 3.98
CA PHE A 125 -11.44 -34.93 4.52
C PHE A 125 -12.50 -35.47 3.53
N ASP A 126 -12.91 -36.73 3.73
CA ASP A 126 -14.27 -37.30 3.55
C ASP A 126 -14.23 -38.79 3.11
N GLU A 127 -14.72 -39.69 3.96
CA GLU A 127 -15.35 -40.96 3.54
C GLU A 127 -16.59 -41.25 4.41
N PRO A 128 -17.62 -41.94 3.87
CA PRO A 128 -18.95 -41.98 4.47
C PRO A 128 -19.14 -43.11 5.49
N VAL A 129 -19.58 -42.76 6.71
CA VAL A 129 -19.96 -43.75 7.73
C VAL A 129 -21.33 -44.36 7.40
N HIS A 130 -21.33 -45.58 6.86
CA HIS A 130 -22.55 -46.38 6.65
C HIS A 130 -23.21 -46.81 7.97
N ILE A 131 -24.16 -46.02 8.48
CA ILE A 131 -25.06 -46.43 9.57
C ILE A 131 -26.33 -47.06 9.01
N ARG A 132 -26.68 -48.26 9.49
CA ARG A 132 -27.85 -49.02 9.06
C ARG A 132 -29.16 -48.37 9.53
N SER A 133 -30.16 -48.33 8.64
CA SER A 133 -31.49 -47.77 8.92
C SER A 133 -32.35 -48.68 9.85
N PRO A 134 -32.88 -48.17 10.97
CA PRO A 134 -33.93 -48.82 11.75
C PRO A 134 -35.32 -48.59 11.12
N LYS A 135 -36.29 -49.43 11.49
CA LYS A 135 -37.64 -49.46 10.89
C LYS A 135 -38.55 -48.33 11.38
N VAL A 136 -39.51 -47.98 10.51
CA VAL A 136 -40.67 -47.13 10.83
C VAL A 136 -41.48 -47.74 11.98
N LEU A 137 -41.74 -46.95 13.03
CA LEU A 137 -42.82 -47.16 13.99
C LEU A 137 -43.40 -45.82 14.45
N SER A 138 -44.73 -45.73 14.42
CA SER A 138 -45.54 -44.76 15.16
C SER A 138 -46.50 -45.54 16.08
N PRO A 139 -47.31 -44.91 16.95
CA PRO A 139 -47.35 -43.51 17.40
C PRO A 139 -47.30 -43.38 18.94
N ARG A 140 -47.38 -42.15 19.48
CA ARG A 140 -48.30 -41.78 20.60
C ARG A 140 -48.25 -40.29 20.96
N ARG A 141 -49.39 -39.77 21.45
CA ARG A 141 -49.52 -38.46 22.11
C ARG A 141 -49.32 -38.61 23.63
N PRO A 142 -48.85 -37.57 24.32
CA PRO A 142 -49.42 -37.14 25.60
C PRO A 142 -50.39 -35.96 25.40
N ALA A 143 -51.19 -35.62 26.41
CA ALA A 143 -52.21 -34.58 26.34
C ALA A 143 -52.02 -33.50 27.42
N THR A 144 -52.50 -32.29 27.10
CA THR A 144 -53.10 -31.28 28.01
C THR A 144 -52.62 -31.21 29.46
N ASN A 145 -52.08 -30.05 29.87
CA ASN A 145 -52.82 -29.09 30.70
C ASN A 145 -51.98 -27.86 31.10
N LEU A 146 -52.45 -26.66 30.75
CA LEU A 146 -52.70 -25.54 31.67
C LEU A 146 -53.34 -24.36 30.88
N SER A 147 -53.99 -23.44 31.60
CA SER A 147 -54.92 -22.45 31.03
C SER A 147 -54.75 -21.07 31.73
N PRO A 148 -55.50 -19.99 31.41
CA PRO A 148 -54.84 -18.78 30.92
C PRO A 148 -55.07 -17.49 31.74
N LEU A 149 -54.16 -16.52 31.66
CA LEU A 149 -54.43 -15.15 32.13
C LEU A 149 -53.85 -14.02 31.25
N LYS A 150 -54.78 -13.22 30.73
CA LYS A 150 -54.76 -11.76 30.43
C LYS A 150 -53.69 -11.18 29.48
N ARG A 151 -54.19 -10.68 28.34
CA ARG A 151 -53.55 -9.72 27.44
C ARG A 151 -53.40 -8.33 28.06
N SER A 152 -52.45 -7.55 27.58
CA SER A 152 -52.57 -6.10 27.35
C SER A 152 -51.91 -5.77 26.00
N THR A 153 -52.65 -5.67 24.88
CA THR A 153 -53.34 -4.47 24.35
C THR A 153 -52.41 -3.45 23.67
N ALA A 154 -51.80 -3.84 22.54
CA ALA A 154 -51.15 -2.92 21.59
C ALA A 154 -51.05 -3.49 20.14
N LEU A 155 -52.06 -4.20 19.64
CA LEU A 155 -52.00 -4.81 18.29
C LEU A 155 -53.37 -4.84 17.60
N ARG A 156 -53.75 -3.78 16.86
CA ARG A 156 -55.00 -3.75 16.07
C ARG A 156 -55.16 -2.65 15.01
N VAL A 157 -54.31 -2.65 13.97
CA VAL A 157 -54.66 -2.18 12.60
C VAL A 157 -54.08 -3.21 11.61
N PHE A 158 -54.54 -3.19 10.35
CA PHE A 158 -54.11 -4.08 9.25
C PHE A 158 -54.57 -5.55 9.32
N THR A 159 -55.89 -5.72 9.20
CA THR A 159 -56.46 -6.76 8.35
C THR A 159 -57.41 -6.11 7.34
N GLU A 160 -57.53 -6.70 6.15
CA GLU A 160 -58.47 -6.33 5.06
C GLU A 160 -58.18 -5.02 4.29
N ILE A 161 -57.40 -5.12 3.21
CA ILE A 161 -57.78 -4.56 1.90
C ILE A 161 -57.56 -5.63 0.81
N GLY A 162 -58.60 -5.87 0.02
CA GLY A 162 -58.59 -6.38 -1.36
C GLY A 162 -57.58 -7.43 -1.82
N ARG A 163 -57.95 -8.72 -1.77
CA ARG A 163 -57.51 -9.67 -2.81
C ARG A 163 -58.23 -9.34 -4.12
N SER A 164 -57.51 -8.94 -5.15
CA SER A 164 -58.02 -8.78 -6.52
C SER A 164 -57.35 -9.82 -7.44
N PRO A 165 -58.06 -10.46 -8.39
CA PRO A 165 -57.50 -11.55 -9.17
C PRO A 165 -56.50 -11.04 -10.22
N VAL A 166 -55.31 -11.66 -10.26
CA VAL A 166 -54.29 -11.39 -11.29
C VAL A 166 -54.81 -11.82 -12.66
N LYS A 167 -55.29 -10.86 -13.45
CA LYS A 167 -55.49 -11.06 -14.89
C LYS A 167 -54.11 -11.22 -15.54
N LYS A 168 -53.92 -12.30 -16.31
CA LYS A 168 -52.87 -12.34 -17.31
C LYS A 168 -53.20 -11.31 -18.38
N SER A 169 -52.44 -10.22 -18.44
CA SER A 169 -52.38 -9.33 -19.59
C SER A 169 -51.03 -9.54 -20.27
N ASP A 170 -51.03 -9.94 -21.54
CA ASP A 170 -49.82 -9.88 -22.35
C ASP A 170 -49.44 -8.42 -22.56
N SER A 171 -48.40 -7.98 -21.85
CA SER A 171 -47.75 -6.68 -22.04
C SER A 171 -46.28 -6.90 -22.34
N SER A 172 -45.82 -6.32 -23.44
CA SER A 172 -44.41 -6.31 -23.80
C SER A 172 -43.60 -5.68 -22.67
N VAL A 173 -42.50 -6.35 -22.26
CA VAL A 173 -41.62 -5.85 -21.20
C VAL A 173 -40.89 -4.61 -21.70
N SER A 174 -41.50 -3.45 -21.47
CA SER A 174 -40.82 -2.17 -21.50
C SER A 174 -39.67 -2.22 -20.49
N VAL A 175 -38.44 -2.32 -20.99
CA VAL A 175 -37.24 -2.30 -20.15
C VAL A 175 -37.20 -0.94 -19.44
N ASP A 176 -37.49 -0.96 -18.15
CA ASP A 176 -37.54 0.25 -17.33
C ASP A 176 -36.13 0.84 -17.24
N ARG A 177 -35.93 1.96 -17.94
CA ARG A 177 -34.60 2.53 -18.24
C ARG A 177 -33.92 3.14 -17.02
N ASN A 178 -34.62 3.23 -15.89
CA ASN A 178 -34.11 3.77 -14.64
C ASN A 178 -33.76 2.67 -13.60
N ASN A 179 -33.93 1.38 -13.90
CA ASN A 179 -33.60 0.32 -12.96
C ASN A 179 -32.07 0.05 -12.90
N SER A 180 -31.55 -0.40 -11.75
CA SER A 180 -30.14 -0.73 -11.46
C SER A 180 -29.56 -1.93 -12.22
N GLY A 181 -30.24 -2.39 -13.27
CA GLY A 181 -30.03 -3.72 -13.88
C GLY A 181 -30.52 -4.90 -13.03
N VAL A 182 -30.68 -4.75 -11.71
CA VAL A 182 -30.98 -5.84 -10.77
C VAL A 182 -32.38 -5.69 -10.19
N ALA A 183 -33.27 -6.63 -10.50
CA ALA A 183 -34.64 -6.64 -9.98
C ALA A 183 -34.67 -6.67 -8.44
N GLY A 184 -35.34 -5.69 -7.83
CA GLY A 184 -35.42 -5.52 -6.37
C GLY A 184 -34.29 -4.71 -5.73
N PHE A 185 -33.32 -4.21 -6.50
CA PHE A 185 -32.27 -3.31 -5.99
C PHE A 185 -32.53 -1.86 -6.46
N PRO A 186 -32.57 -0.85 -5.57
CA PRO A 186 -32.90 0.53 -5.94
C PRO A 186 -32.02 1.14 -7.04
N SER A 187 -32.57 2.08 -7.79
CA SER A 187 -31.83 2.86 -8.79
C SER A 187 -30.71 3.67 -8.14
N LEU A 188 -29.59 3.81 -8.86
CA LEU A 188 -28.52 4.76 -8.54
C LEU A 188 -28.57 6.01 -9.43
N CYS A 189 -29.55 6.09 -10.33
CA CYS A 189 -29.64 7.13 -11.36
C CYS A 189 -30.74 8.18 -11.09
N ASP A 190 -31.59 7.98 -10.08
CA ASP A 190 -32.59 8.95 -9.65
C ASP A 190 -32.22 9.59 -8.31
N SER A 191 -31.46 10.68 -8.38
CA SER A 191 -31.03 11.46 -7.21
C SER A 191 -32.18 12.12 -6.44
N LYS A 192 -33.42 12.12 -6.96
CA LYS A 192 -34.61 12.55 -6.20
C LYS A 192 -35.08 11.50 -5.19
N SER A 193 -34.55 10.27 -5.27
CA SER A 193 -34.79 9.19 -4.31
C SER A 193 -33.73 9.09 -3.20
N GLU A 194 -32.77 10.03 -3.18
CA GLU A 194 -31.72 10.12 -2.16
C GLU A 194 -32.13 11.08 -1.03
N VAL A 195 -31.93 10.67 0.23
CA VAL A 195 -32.20 11.49 1.42
C VAL A 195 -30.98 11.47 2.32
N GLU A 196 -30.34 12.62 2.55
CA GLU A 196 -29.22 12.74 3.50
C GLU A 196 -29.66 13.24 4.87
N LEU A 197 -29.18 12.56 5.92
CA LEU A 197 -29.57 12.77 7.31
C LEU A 197 -28.35 12.62 8.24
N ILE A 198 -28.44 13.23 9.42
CA ILE A 198 -27.50 13.04 10.52
C ILE A 198 -28.26 12.38 11.68
N VAL A 199 -27.75 11.25 12.18
CA VAL A 199 -28.32 10.54 13.33
C VAL A 199 -28.08 11.36 14.61
N VAL A 200 -29.18 11.74 15.28
CA VAL A 200 -29.19 12.49 16.54
C VAL A 200 -29.19 11.53 17.73
N SER A 201 -30.03 10.50 17.69
CA SER A 201 -30.08 9.44 18.71
C SER A 201 -30.62 8.13 18.13
N VAL A 202 -30.47 7.04 18.87
CA VAL A 202 -30.86 5.69 18.45
C VAL A 202 -31.69 5.04 19.56
N LYS A 203 -32.79 4.39 19.19
CA LYS A 203 -33.54 3.48 20.07
C LYS A 203 -33.45 2.05 19.52
N ASN A 204 -33.61 1.08 20.42
CA ASN A 204 -33.69 -0.33 20.07
C ASN A 204 -34.78 -0.97 20.94
N GLU A 205 -35.84 -1.47 20.29
CA GLU A 205 -37.01 -2.07 20.94
C GLU A 205 -37.37 -3.36 20.18
N ASP A 206 -37.36 -4.51 20.88
CA ASP A 206 -37.67 -5.86 20.36
C ASP A 206 -37.00 -6.26 19.02
N GLY A 207 -35.81 -5.71 18.74
CA GLY A 207 -35.02 -6.00 17.53
C GLY A 207 -35.28 -5.06 16.36
N LEU A 208 -36.17 -4.07 16.52
CA LEU A 208 -36.27 -2.90 15.63
C LEU A 208 -35.28 -1.82 16.10
N VAL A 209 -34.69 -1.09 15.16
CA VAL A 209 -33.77 0.01 15.45
C VAL A 209 -34.28 1.30 14.80
N ASP A 210 -34.62 2.27 15.64
CA ASP A 210 -35.09 3.59 15.20
C ASP A 210 -33.92 4.58 15.26
N LEU A 211 -33.48 5.07 14.10
CA LEU A 211 -32.56 6.21 14.03
C LEU A 211 -33.37 7.50 14.04
N ILE A 212 -33.32 8.25 15.13
CA ILE A 212 -33.87 9.60 15.20
C ILE A 212 -32.86 10.54 14.51
N CYS A 213 -33.31 11.16 13.43
CA CYS A 213 -32.46 11.80 12.42
C CYS A 213 -32.88 13.25 12.16
N ARG A 214 -31.94 14.07 11.69
CA ARG A 214 -32.17 15.44 11.25
C ARG A 214 -31.56 15.69 9.87
N SER A 215 -32.27 16.38 8.99
CA SER A 215 -31.77 16.83 7.69
C SER A 215 -30.85 18.05 7.82
N ASP A 216 -30.08 18.35 6.76
CA ASP A 216 -29.30 19.61 6.67
C ASP A 216 -30.21 20.86 6.72
N SER A 217 -31.51 20.73 6.41
CA SER A 217 -32.54 21.77 6.57
C SER A 217 -33.17 21.84 7.97
N GLY A 218 -32.72 21.02 8.92
CA GLY A 218 -33.19 21.01 10.30
C GLY A 218 -34.50 20.26 10.56
N LYS A 219 -35.16 19.68 9.55
CA LYS A 219 -36.35 18.83 9.73
C LYS A 219 -35.94 17.53 10.41
N GLU A 220 -36.69 17.14 11.43
CA GLU A 220 -36.51 15.85 12.11
C GLU A 220 -37.32 14.74 11.44
N SER A 221 -36.83 13.51 11.54
CA SER A 221 -37.44 12.31 10.94
C SER A 221 -36.96 11.07 11.69
N VAL A 222 -37.74 9.99 11.66
CA VAL A 222 -37.31 8.65 12.10
C VAL A 222 -36.92 7.82 10.88
N VAL A 223 -35.87 7.01 11.01
CA VAL A 223 -35.54 5.94 10.07
C VAL A 223 -35.66 4.61 10.80
N TYR A 224 -36.71 3.86 10.46
CA TYR A 224 -37.01 2.53 10.96
C TYR A 224 -36.14 1.51 10.20
N LEU A 225 -35.25 0.81 10.92
CA LEU A 225 -34.41 -0.24 10.37
C LEU A 225 -34.96 -1.61 10.74
N GLN A 226 -35.04 -2.49 9.74
CA GLN A 226 -35.45 -3.87 9.85
C GLN A 226 -34.40 -4.82 9.26
N ASP A 227 -34.55 -6.12 9.55
CA ASP A 227 -33.68 -7.18 9.06
C ASP A 227 -32.19 -6.90 9.34
N HIS A 228 -31.30 -7.22 8.38
CA HIS A 228 -29.86 -7.04 8.53
C HIS A 228 -29.43 -5.58 8.72
N TRP A 229 -30.28 -4.59 8.42
CA TRP A 229 -29.94 -3.18 8.63
C TRP A 229 -29.96 -2.80 10.11
N ALA A 230 -30.80 -3.47 10.92
CA ALA A 230 -30.85 -3.28 12.37
C ALA A 230 -29.61 -3.83 13.11
N GLU A 231 -28.80 -4.68 12.45
CA GLU A 231 -27.54 -5.21 13.00
C GLU A 231 -26.39 -4.18 12.97
N LEU A 232 -26.53 -3.05 12.26
CA LEU A 232 -25.48 -2.06 12.12
C LEU A 232 -25.29 -1.24 13.42
N PRO A 233 -24.06 -1.13 13.96
CA PRO A 233 -23.76 -0.31 15.14
C PRO A 233 -23.64 1.18 14.76
N VAL A 234 -24.73 1.76 14.23
CA VAL A 234 -24.85 3.19 13.92
C VAL A 234 -25.00 3.96 15.23
N GLY A 235 -24.21 5.03 15.40
CA GLY A 235 -24.27 5.89 16.59
C GLY A 235 -24.64 7.35 16.27
N PRO A 236 -24.92 8.17 17.30
CA PRO A 236 -25.10 9.61 17.15
C PRO A 236 -23.95 10.30 16.40
N ASN A 237 -24.24 11.42 15.74
CA ASN A 237 -23.33 12.17 14.88
C ASN A 237 -22.72 11.32 13.74
N THR A 238 -23.52 10.39 13.20
CA THR A 238 -23.21 9.65 11.97
C THR A 238 -24.04 10.20 10.83
N ARG A 239 -23.39 10.65 9.75
CA ARG A 239 -24.09 11.01 8.51
C ARG A 239 -24.50 9.73 7.78
N ILE A 240 -25.76 9.66 7.36
CA ILE A 240 -26.32 8.56 6.59
C ILE A 240 -26.97 9.12 5.32
N ARG A 241 -27.06 8.27 4.30
CA ARG A 241 -27.88 8.50 3.10
C ARG A 241 -28.85 7.33 2.94
N LEU A 242 -30.11 7.63 2.66
CA LEU A 242 -31.12 6.67 2.23
C LEU A 242 -31.21 6.70 0.71
N ILE A 243 -31.38 5.54 0.07
CA ILE A 243 -31.61 5.45 -1.38
C ILE A 243 -32.82 4.56 -1.63
N GLY A 244 -33.87 5.10 -2.24
CA GLY A 244 -35.11 4.37 -2.52
C GLY A 244 -35.80 3.78 -1.29
N ALA A 245 -35.59 4.38 -0.10
CA ALA A 245 -36.28 3.99 1.13
C ALA A 245 -37.78 4.29 1.03
N GLN A 246 -38.60 3.48 1.70
CA GLN A 246 -40.06 3.66 1.67
C GLN A 246 -40.46 4.80 2.62
N PRO A 247 -41.25 5.80 2.17
CA PRO A 247 -41.86 6.78 3.06
C PRO A 247 -42.81 6.12 4.05
N TRP A 248 -42.71 6.51 5.32
CA TRP A 248 -43.53 6.05 6.43
C TRP A 248 -44.23 7.26 7.08
N GLY A 249 -45.37 7.66 6.53
CA GLY A 249 -46.02 8.93 6.88
C GLY A 249 -45.42 10.14 6.14
N GLU A 250 -45.36 11.30 6.80
CA GLU A 250 -44.99 12.60 6.18
C GLU A 250 -43.50 12.99 6.32
N SER A 251 -42.73 12.26 7.13
CA SER A 251 -41.35 12.60 7.47
C SER A 251 -40.40 11.41 7.53
N ASP A 252 -40.91 10.23 7.85
CA ASP A 252 -40.12 9.11 8.32
C ASP A 252 -39.94 8.05 7.22
N TRP A 253 -39.02 7.11 7.45
CA TRP A 253 -38.53 6.21 6.40
C TRP A 253 -38.37 4.78 6.91
N LEU A 254 -38.69 3.80 6.08
CA LEU A 254 -38.46 2.37 6.33
C LEU A 254 -37.35 1.84 5.42
N VAL A 255 -36.39 1.13 6.01
CA VAL A 255 -35.34 0.38 5.31
C VAL A 255 -35.34 -1.08 5.78
N SER A 256 -35.46 -2.01 4.83
CA SER A 256 -35.58 -3.46 5.07
C SER A 256 -34.91 -4.29 3.97
N ASN A 257 -34.96 -5.61 4.07
CA ASN A 257 -34.58 -6.53 2.99
C ASN A 257 -35.34 -6.22 1.70
N GLU A 258 -36.60 -5.76 1.79
CA GLU A 258 -37.44 -5.41 0.64
C GLU A 258 -37.25 -3.93 0.24
N HIS A 259 -37.27 -2.99 1.18
CA HIS A 259 -37.33 -1.55 0.88
C HIS A 259 -35.98 -0.82 1.07
N GLY A 260 -35.56 -0.07 0.05
CA GLY A 260 -34.44 0.85 0.08
C GLY A 260 -33.04 0.28 0.37
N LEU A 261 -32.12 1.21 0.60
CA LEU A 261 -30.77 1.02 1.13
C LEU A 261 -30.51 2.07 2.22
N LEU A 262 -29.78 1.67 3.26
CA LEU A 262 -29.08 2.59 4.16
C LEU A 262 -27.60 2.65 3.73
N ILE A 263 -27.02 3.84 3.63
CA ILE A 263 -25.59 4.07 3.37
C ILE A 263 -25.00 4.88 4.52
N VAL A 264 -24.09 4.26 5.28
CA VAL A 264 -23.52 4.84 6.51
C VAL A 264 -22.16 5.48 6.21
N ALA A 265 -21.93 6.73 6.64
CA ALA A 265 -20.75 7.51 6.26
C ALA A 265 -20.52 7.49 4.72
N PRO A 266 -21.44 8.06 3.91
CA PRO A 266 -21.42 7.97 2.45
C PRO A 266 -20.11 8.48 1.81
N ASP A 267 -19.43 9.44 2.45
CA ASP A 267 -18.18 10.02 1.94
C ASP A 267 -16.97 9.08 2.00
N THR A 268 -17.06 8.00 2.79
CA THR A 268 -15.98 7.04 2.95
C THR A 268 -16.01 6.04 1.81
N LEU A 269 -15.24 6.33 0.74
CA LEU A 269 -15.08 5.43 -0.41
C LEU A 269 -14.35 4.14 -0.02
N VAL A 270 -15.10 3.08 0.27
CA VAL A 270 -14.55 1.75 0.59
C VAL A 270 -14.19 1.00 -0.71
N PRO A 271 -12.99 0.39 -0.84
CA PRO A 271 -12.63 -0.42 -2.00
C PRO A 271 -13.50 -1.68 -2.16
N CYS A 272 -13.90 -2.05 -3.37
CA CYS A 272 -14.63 -3.31 -3.63
C CYS A 272 -13.91 -4.56 -3.11
N THR A 273 -12.58 -4.61 -3.24
CA THR A 273 -11.74 -5.69 -2.71
C THR A 273 -11.76 -5.77 -1.18
N ALA A 274 -11.85 -4.62 -0.50
CA ALA A 274 -12.00 -4.55 0.95
C ALA A 274 -13.39 -5.02 1.40
N ILE A 275 -14.45 -4.62 0.67
CA ILE A 275 -15.83 -5.08 0.93
C ILE A 275 -15.91 -6.61 0.73
N ALA A 276 -15.39 -7.13 -0.38
CA ALA A 276 -15.33 -8.55 -0.67
C ALA A 276 -14.61 -9.35 0.43
N GLY A 277 -13.38 -8.94 0.80
CA GLY A 277 -12.58 -9.58 1.85
C GLY A 277 -13.18 -9.48 3.26
N SER A 278 -14.11 -8.55 3.49
CA SER A 278 -14.81 -8.45 4.77
C SER A 278 -15.82 -9.59 4.98
N THR A 279 -16.24 -10.28 3.91
CA THR A 279 -17.09 -11.48 4.05
C THR A 279 -16.39 -12.63 4.80
N TRP A 280 -15.05 -12.65 4.83
CA TRP A 280 -14.27 -13.60 5.63
C TRP A 280 -13.87 -13.06 7.01
N CYS A 281 -13.42 -11.81 7.09
CA CYS A 281 -13.00 -11.16 8.35
C CYS A 281 -12.94 -9.62 8.24
N PRO A 282 -13.97 -8.87 8.66
CA PRO A 282 -13.98 -7.40 8.61
C PRO A 282 -12.83 -6.78 9.42
N ARG A 283 -12.47 -7.39 10.56
CA ARG A 283 -11.35 -6.94 11.40
C ARG A 283 -9.99 -7.03 10.69
N LYS A 284 -9.76 -8.08 9.88
CA LYS A 284 -8.54 -8.16 9.04
C LYS A 284 -8.50 -7.01 8.04
N VAL A 285 -9.61 -6.72 7.37
CA VAL A 285 -9.68 -5.64 6.37
C VAL A 285 -9.35 -4.27 6.99
N VAL A 286 -9.95 -3.93 8.14
CA VAL A 286 -9.67 -2.67 8.83
C VAL A 286 -8.22 -2.61 9.36
N LEU A 287 -7.67 -3.73 9.85
CA LEU A 287 -6.26 -3.80 10.24
C LEU A 287 -5.32 -3.64 9.03
N ASN A 288 -5.61 -4.25 7.89
CA ASN A 288 -4.81 -4.16 6.67
C ASN A 288 -4.74 -2.74 6.09
N GLU A 289 -5.84 -1.97 6.17
CA GLU A 289 -5.83 -0.56 5.77
C GLU A 289 -5.07 0.34 6.75
N ARG A 290 -5.08 0.01 8.05
CA ARG A 290 -4.39 0.78 9.11
C ARG A 290 -2.93 0.38 9.35
N PHE A 291 -2.53 -0.85 9.08
CA PHE A 291 -1.23 -1.43 9.42
C PHE A 291 -0.58 -2.09 8.19
N ARG A 292 -0.10 -1.27 7.25
CA ARG A 292 0.59 -1.75 6.06
C ARG A 292 2.05 -2.06 6.40
N GLY A 293 2.30 -3.32 6.75
CA GLY A 293 3.64 -3.84 7.06
C GLY A 293 4.63 -3.71 5.89
N GLN A 294 5.90 -4.01 6.15
CA GLN A 294 6.97 -3.98 5.16
C GLN A 294 6.66 -4.91 3.97
N VAL A 295 6.85 -4.42 2.75
CA VAL A 295 6.58 -5.17 1.50
C VAL A 295 7.42 -6.45 1.46
N GLN A 296 6.73 -7.59 1.38
CA GLN A 296 7.33 -8.92 1.21
C GLN A 296 7.25 -9.35 -0.26
N ALA A 297 8.25 -10.11 -0.72
CA ALA A 297 8.19 -10.76 -2.02
C ALA A 297 7.18 -11.93 -1.98
N ASN A 298 6.18 -11.94 -2.88
CA ASN A 298 5.17 -13.00 -3.00
C ASN A 298 5.01 -13.50 -4.44
N LYS A 299 5.39 -14.76 -4.69
CA LYS A 299 5.40 -15.39 -6.03
C LYS A 299 4.00 -15.40 -6.66
N ALA A 300 2.95 -15.65 -5.88
CA ALA A 300 1.58 -15.71 -6.37
C ALA A 300 1.06 -14.32 -6.77
N MET A 301 1.48 -13.27 -6.06
CA MET A 301 1.16 -11.88 -6.44
C MET A 301 1.94 -11.46 -7.69
N LEU A 302 3.20 -11.87 -7.83
CA LEU A 302 4.01 -11.60 -9.02
C LEU A 302 3.42 -12.26 -10.28
N ILE A 303 3.05 -13.54 -10.19
CA ILE A 303 2.30 -14.24 -11.26
C ILE A 303 0.96 -13.53 -11.53
N GLY A 304 0.26 -13.06 -10.49
CA GLY A 304 -0.95 -12.23 -10.60
C GLY A 304 -0.76 -11.00 -11.48
N ILE A 305 0.19 -10.13 -11.13
CA ILE A 305 0.48 -8.88 -11.86
C ILE A 305 0.79 -9.18 -13.34
N ILE A 306 1.72 -10.11 -13.60
CA ILE A 306 2.17 -10.43 -14.96
C ILE A 306 1.03 -11.05 -15.79
N MET A 307 0.20 -11.93 -15.21
CA MET A 307 -0.88 -12.58 -15.94
C MET A 307 -2.09 -11.69 -16.19
N HIS A 308 -2.37 -10.72 -15.32
CA HIS A 308 -3.35 -9.69 -15.63
C HIS A 308 -2.86 -8.86 -16.82
N GLU A 309 -1.60 -8.39 -16.83
CA GLU A 309 -1.09 -7.56 -17.93
C GLU A 309 -0.93 -8.31 -19.26
N LEU A 310 -0.53 -9.59 -19.23
CA LEU A 310 -0.53 -10.43 -20.43
C LEU A 310 -1.95 -10.68 -20.97
N PHE A 311 -2.95 -10.87 -20.10
CA PHE A 311 -4.35 -10.98 -20.53
C PHE A 311 -4.85 -9.68 -21.16
N GLN A 312 -4.54 -8.53 -20.55
CA GLN A 312 -4.89 -7.22 -21.11
C GLN A 312 -4.22 -6.97 -22.46
N THR A 313 -2.93 -7.32 -22.59
CA THR A 313 -2.18 -7.24 -23.85
C THR A 313 -2.79 -8.14 -24.92
N ALA A 314 -3.27 -9.34 -24.56
CA ALA A 314 -4.02 -10.21 -25.46
C ALA A 314 -5.36 -9.61 -25.90
N LEU A 315 -6.13 -9.00 -24.98
CA LEU A 315 -7.39 -8.31 -25.27
C LEU A 315 -7.22 -7.09 -26.19
N ARG A 316 -6.07 -6.41 -26.12
CA ARG A 316 -5.69 -5.28 -26.99
C ARG A 316 -5.24 -5.72 -28.39
N CYS A 317 -5.00 -7.02 -28.63
CA CYS A 317 -4.52 -7.52 -29.92
C CYS A 317 -5.61 -7.42 -31.01
N PRO A 318 -5.39 -6.68 -32.12
CA PRO A 318 -6.44 -6.47 -33.15
C PRO A 318 -6.88 -7.74 -33.90
N ASN A 319 -6.11 -8.82 -33.82
CA ASN A 319 -6.45 -10.11 -34.40
C ASN A 319 -6.20 -11.22 -33.35
N PRO A 320 -7.26 -11.73 -32.68
CA PRO A 320 -7.14 -12.78 -31.66
C PRO A 320 -6.44 -14.06 -32.13
N ARG A 321 -6.35 -14.32 -33.43
CA ARG A 321 -5.61 -15.47 -33.99
C ARG A 321 -4.08 -15.35 -33.89
N LEU A 322 -3.56 -14.15 -33.65
CA LEU A 322 -2.12 -13.92 -33.42
C LEU A 322 -1.72 -14.14 -31.96
N VAL A 323 -2.69 -14.27 -31.05
CA VAL A 323 -2.43 -14.60 -29.64
C VAL A 323 -2.19 -16.10 -29.54
N THR A 324 -0.91 -16.47 -29.52
CA THR A 324 -0.41 -17.81 -29.18
C THR A 324 0.41 -17.75 -27.89
N THR A 325 0.79 -18.90 -27.34
CA THR A 325 1.60 -18.95 -26.11
C THR A 325 2.97 -18.31 -26.36
N GLU A 326 3.60 -18.59 -27.50
CA GLU A 326 4.86 -17.97 -27.93
C GLU A 326 4.74 -16.45 -28.08
N TRP A 327 3.60 -15.94 -28.55
CA TRP A 327 3.36 -14.50 -28.64
C TRP A 327 3.26 -13.84 -27.26
N LEU A 328 2.56 -14.46 -26.30
CA LEU A 328 2.47 -13.96 -24.93
C LEU A 328 3.82 -14.02 -24.20
N LEU A 329 4.57 -15.10 -24.36
CA LEU A 329 5.93 -15.21 -23.79
C LEU A 329 6.90 -14.23 -24.46
N GLY A 330 6.75 -13.96 -25.75
CA GLY A 330 7.45 -12.89 -26.45
C GLY A 330 7.15 -11.50 -25.88
N LYS A 331 5.89 -11.22 -25.49
CA LYS A 331 5.51 -9.97 -24.79
C LYS A 331 6.07 -9.90 -23.37
N TRP A 332 6.11 -11.00 -22.64
CA TRP A 332 6.80 -11.11 -21.35
C TRP A 332 8.29 -10.75 -21.47
N GLN A 333 8.99 -11.37 -22.44
CA GLN A 333 10.43 -11.20 -22.67
C GLN A 333 10.81 -9.78 -23.12
N ASN A 334 10.00 -9.14 -23.98
CA ASN A 334 10.32 -7.87 -24.63
C ASN A 334 9.71 -6.62 -23.95
N GLY A 335 9.27 -6.72 -22.70
CA GLY A 335 8.78 -5.58 -21.92
C GLY A 335 8.66 -5.86 -20.43
N LEU A 336 7.67 -6.66 -20.05
CA LEU A 336 7.29 -6.87 -18.63
C LEU A 336 8.44 -7.39 -17.76
N TYR A 337 9.33 -8.22 -18.32
CA TYR A 337 10.51 -8.74 -17.64
C TYR A 337 11.39 -7.64 -17.02
N ASP A 338 11.67 -6.55 -17.74
CA ASP A 338 12.49 -5.44 -17.23
C ASP A 338 11.81 -4.72 -16.06
N GLU A 339 10.48 -4.54 -16.12
CA GLU A 339 9.70 -3.88 -15.06
C GLU A 339 9.71 -4.69 -13.74
N VAL A 340 9.67 -6.03 -13.83
CA VAL A 340 9.60 -6.91 -12.65
C VAL A 340 10.96 -7.47 -12.18
N ILE A 341 12.06 -7.03 -12.79
CA ILE A 341 13.40 -7.63 -12.60
C ILE A 341 13.87 -7.64 -11.12
N THR A 342 13.43 -6.66 -10.34
CA THR A 342 13.69 -6.55 -8.89
C THR A 342 12.98 -7.65 -8.09
N GLN A 343 11.76 -8.01 -8.50
CA GLN A 343 10.91 -9.01 -7.85
C GLN A 343 11.38 -10.42 -8.20
N LEU A 344 11.84 -10.64 -9.44
CA LEU A 344 12.54 -11.86 -9.85
C LEU A 344 13.83 -12.07 -9.03
N ALA A 345 14.65 -11.02 -8.87
CA ALA A 345 15.86 -11.07 -8.07
C ALA A 345 15.57 -11.39 -6.59
N ALA A 346 14.51 -10.79 -6.01
CA ALA A 346 14.06 -11.08 -4.66
C ALA A 346 13.60 -12.54 -4.48
N HIS A 347 12.85 -13.08 -5.44
CA HIS A 347 12.42 -14.48 -5.46
C HIS A 347 13.49 -15.49 -5.91
N ARG A 348 14.64 -15.01 -6.40
CA ARG A 348 15.78 -15.78 -6.91
C ARG A 348 15.53 -16.60 -8.18
N PHE A 349 14.40 -16.45 -8.87
CA PHE A 349 14.12 -17.11 -10.16
C PHE A 349 14.86 -16.43 -11.31
N THR A 350 15.49 -17.21 -12.21
CA THR A 350 15.87 -16.68 -13.53
C THR A 350 14.61 -16.37 -14.36
N PRO A 351 14.69 -15.50 -15.37
CA PRO A 351 13.55 -15.23 -16.26
C PRO A 351 13.01 -16.49 -16.92
N SER A 352 13.88 -17.41 -17.35
CA SER A 352 13.53 -18.70 -17.95
C SER A 352 12.87 -19.69 -16.99
N GLN A 353 13.35 -19.77 -15.73
CA GLN A 353 12.68 -20.55 -14.68
C GLN A 353 11.29 -20.00 -14.39
N PHE A 354 11.15 -18.66 -14.36
CA PHE A 354 9.87 -18.02 -14.10
C PHE A 354 8.91 -18.18 -15.29
N GLU A 355 9.41 -18.12 -16.53
CA GLU A 355 8.63 -18.35 -17.75
C GLU A 355 7.98 -19.73 -17.78
N THR A 356 8.67 -20.75 -17.24
CA THR A 356 8.12 -22.12 -17.07
C THR A 356 6.89 -22.14 -16.14
N GLU A 357 6.83 -21.22 -15.16
CA GLU A 357 5.65 -21.04 -14.29
C GLU A 357 4.54 -20.22 -14.97
N LEU A 358 4.85 -19.46 -16.02
CA LEU A 358 3.89 -18.63 -16.77
C LEU A 358 3.16 -19.44 -17.85
N VAL A 359 3.81 -20.40 -18.51
CA VAL A 359 3.25 -21.24 -19.59
C VAL A 359 1.83 -21.74 -19.30
N PRO A 360 1.52 -22.41 -18.15
CA PRO A 360 0.20 -23.02 -17.95
C PRO A 360 -0.94 -22.00 -17.84
N TYR A 361 -0.63 -20.77 -17.44
CA TYR A 361 -1.60 -19.67 -17.41
C TYR A 361 -1.70 -19.03 -18.80
N ALA A 362 -0.59 -18.86 -19.52
CA ALA A 362 -0.58 -18.34 -20.89
C ALA A 362 -1.41 -19.21 -21.86
N ASP A 363 -1.34 -20.54 -21.74
CA ASP A 363 -2.18 -21.48 -22.51
C ASP A 363 -3.69 -21.26 -22.23
N VAL A 364 -4.05 -20.99 -20.97
CA VAL A 364 -5.42 -20.63 -20.57
C VAL A 364 -5.85 -19.27 -21.15
N ILE A 365 -4.96 -18.27 -21.19
CA ILE A 365 -5.21 -16.97 -21.83
C ILE A 365 -5.49 -17.17 -23.33
N VAL A 366 -4.61 -17.90 -24.02
CA VAL A 366 -4.74 -18.22 -25.46
C VAL A 366 -6.06 -18.93 -25.75
N GLY A 367 -6.34 -20.01 -25.02
CA GLY A 367 -7.58 -20.78 -25.14
C GLY A 367 -8.83 -19.93 -24.86
N TRP A 368 -8.79 -19.02 -23.89
CA TRP A 368 -9.91 -18.12 -23.62
C TRP A 368 -10.10 -17.10 -24.76
N ILE A 369 -9.03 -16.43 -25.18
CA ILE A 369 -9.04 -15.38 -26.20
C ILE A 369 -9.55 -15.91 -27.55
N GLN A 370 -9.03 -17.05 -28.01
CA GLN A 370 -9.40 -17.63 -29.31
C GLN A 370 -10.86 -18.15 -29.34
N ASN A 371 -11.39 -18.62 -28.20
CA ASN A 371 -12.76 -19.13 -28.13
C ASN A 371 -13.83 -18.03 -27.90
N HIS A 372 -13.49 -16.93 -27.23
CA HIS A 372 -14.47 -15.92 -26.82
C HIS A 372 -14.44 -14.62 -27.64
N LEU A 373 -13.29 -14.19 -28.18
CA LEU A 373 -13.21 -12.95 -28.94
C LEU A 373 -13.65 -13.13 -30.42
N PRO A 374 -14.28 -12.11 -31.03
CA PRO A 374 -14.73 -12.18 -32.41
C PRO A 374 -13.55 -12.41 -33.36
N GLY A 375 -13.69 -13.39 -34.24
CA GLY A 375 -12.66 -13.79 -35.21
C GLY A 375 -11.61 -14.79 -34.69
N GLY A 376 -11.57 -15.10 -33.39
CA GLY A 376 -10.58 -16.07 -32.85
C GLY A 376 -10.72 -17.47 -33.44
N SER A 377 -11.92 -18.06 -33.37
CA SER A 377 -12.17 -19.42 -33.86
C SER A 377 -12.07 -19.58 -35.39
N PHE A 378 -11.70 -20.79 -35.82
CA PHE A 378 -11.85 -21.27 -37.21
C PHE A 378 -13.27 -21.81 -37.50
N TYR A 379 -13.98 -22.28 -36.47
CA TYR A 379 -15.32 -22.85 -36.59
C TYR A 379 -16.35 -21.92 -35.95
N VAL A 380 -17.36 -21.52 -36.74
CA VAL A 380 -18.55 -20.83 -36.21
C VAL A 380 -19.40 -21.85 -35.46
N SER A 381 -19.34 -21.82 -34.13
CA SER A 381 -20.18 -22.65 -33.28
C SER A 381 -21.63 -22.16 -33.34
N ASN A 382 -22.48 -22.87 -34.09
CA ASN A 382 -23.92 -22.59 -34.19
C ASN A 382 -24.71 -22.87 -32.88
N SER A 383 -24.02 -23.03 -31.75
CA SER A 383 -24.61 -23.04 -30.41
C SER A 383 -25.10 -21.63 -30.04
N SER A 384 -26.41 -21.44 -30.05
CA SER A 384 -27.05 -20.15 -29.77
C SER A 384 -26.86 -19.71 -28.31
N THR A 385 -26.48 -18.44 -28.10
CA THR A 385 -27.27 -17.44 -27.33
C THR A 385 -26.53 -16.11 -27.14
N SER A 386 -25.21 -16.11 -26.89
CA SER A 386 -24.43 -14.89 -26.64
C SER A 386 -22.96 -14.97 -27.06
N SER A 387 -22.42 -13.91 -27.65
CA SER A 387 -20.99 -13.77 -27.99
C SER A 387 -20.44 -12.39 -27.59
N VAL A 388 -19.11 -12.28 -27.43
CA VAL A 388 -18.44 -10.99 -27.22
C VAL A 388 -18.45 -10.23 -28.54
N SER A 389 -19.03 -9.02 -28.57
CA SER A 389 -18.98 -8.15 -29.77
C SER A 389 -17.72 -7.29 -29.79
N LYS A 390 -17.27 -6.84 -28.61
CA LYS A 390 -15.96 -6.21 -28.41
C LYS A 390 -15.61 -6.20 -26.92
N VAL A 391 -14.32 -6.02 -26.62
CA VAL A 391 -13.91 -5.43 -25.34
C VAL A 391 -14.50 -4.01 -25.29
N HIS A 392 -15.27 -3.70 -24.25
CA HIS A 392 -15.76 -2.34 -24.04
C HIS A 392 -14.63 -1.49 -23.47
N ASP A 393 -14.01 -1.99 -22.40
CA ASP A 393 -12.94 -1.31 -21.67
C ASP A 393 -12.07 -2.30 -20.88
N ILE A 394 -10.91 -1.82 -20.41
CA ILE A 394 -9.94 -2.55 -19.59
C ILE A 394 -9.54 -1.65 -18.42
N GLU A 395 -9.38 -2.23 -17.22
CA GLU A 395 -8.84 -1.55 -16.04
C GLU A 395 -9.63 -0.27 -15.65
N GLU A 396 -10.95 -0.34 -15.75
CA GLU A 396 -11.86 0.80 -15.62
C GLU A 396 -12.04 1.23 -14.16
N ASN A 397 -11.54 2.42 -13.80
CA ASN A 397 -11.77 3.02 -12.49
C ASN A 397 -13.20 3.55 -12.39
N ILE A 398 -14.00 3.01 -11.46
CA ILE A 398 -15.37 3.47 -11.19
C ILE A 398 -15.51 3.77 -9.69
N TRP A 399 -15.93 4.99 -9.39
CA TRP A 399 -16.30 5.44 -8.05
C TRP A 399 -17.80 5.73 -8.03
N ILE A 400 -18.50 5.28 -6.97
CA ILE A 400 -19.92 5.53 -6.75
C ILE A 400 -20.07 6.34 -5.44
N PRO A 401 -20.06 7.69 -5.49
CA PRO A 401 -20.29 8.53 -4.32
C PRO A 401 -21.64 8.30 -3.63
N GLN A 402 -22.66 7.88 -4.37
CA GLN A 402 -24.01 7.55 -3.88
C GLN A 402 -23.93 6.45 -2.81
N LEU A 403 -23.12 5.41 -3.06
CA LEU A 403 -22.95 4.25 -2.19
C LEU A 403 -21.70 4.34 -1.30
N GLY A 404 -20.79 5.28 -1.55
CA GLY A 404 -19.49 5.36 -0.87
C GLY A 404 -18.58 4.18 -1.21
N ILE A 405 -18.45 3.85 -2.50
CA ILE A 405 -17.68 2.69 -3.00
C ILE A 405 -16.72 3.12 -4.12
N LYS A 406 -15.53 2.50 -4.19
CA LYS A 406 -14.61 2.64 -5.33
C LYS A 406 -13.99 1.32 -5.75
N GLY A 407 -13.65 1.19 -7.03
CA GLY A 407 -13.10 -0.03 -7.60
C GLY A 407 -12.45 0.21 -8.96
N LYS A 408 -11.80 -0.84 -9.45
CA LYS A 408 -11.18 -0.91 -10.78
C LYS A 408 -11.63 -2.23 -11.40
N VAL A 409 -12.38 -2.19 -12.49
CA VAL A 409 -12.90 -3.39 -13.16
C VAL A 409 -11.79 -3.91 -14.09
N ASP A 410 -11.31 -5.14 -13.88
CA ASP A 410 -10.26 -5.75 -14.72
C ASP A 410 -10.61 -5.61 -16.22
N VAL A 411 -11.81 -6.06 -16.61
CA VAL A 411 -12.28 -6.03 -18.01
C VAL A 411 -13.80 -5.79 -18.09
N THR A 412 -14.21 -4.81 -18.89
CA THR A 412 -15.63 -4.58 -19.25
C THR A 412 -15.87 -5.12 -20.66
N LEU A 413 -16.73 -6.13 -20.82
CA LEU A 413 -17.06 -6.75 -22.12
C LEU A 413 -18.41 -6.26 -22.65
N LYS A 414 -18.51 -5.99 -23.95
CA LYS A 414 -19.79 -5.75 -24.64
C LYS A 414 -20.23 -7.02 -25.35
N MET A 415 -21.36 -7.57 -24.92
CA MET A 415 -21.94 -8.80 -25.46
C MET A 415 -23.06 -8.50 -26.45
N HIS A 416 -23.12 -9.28 -27.52
CA HIS A 416 -24.33 -9.39 -28.34
C HIS A 416 -25.05 -10.70 -28.02
N THR A 417 -26.36 -10.62 -27.86
CA THR A 417 -27.27 -11.78 -27.91
C THR A 417 -28.18 -11.63 -29.13
N THR A 418 -29.01 -12.64 -29.40
CA THR A 418 -30.04 -12.58 -30.45
C THR A 418 -31.16 -11.57 -30.16
N ALA A 419 -31.30 -11.07 -28.93
CA ALA A 419 -32.40 -10.19 -28.52
C ALA A 419 -31.96 -8.83 -27.95
N LYS A 420 -30.77 -8.74 -27.34
CA LYS A 420 -30.26 -7.55 -26.64
C LYS A 420 -28.74 -7.44 -26.70
N THR A 421 -28.24 -6.21 -26.71
CA THR A 421 -26.84 -5.88 -26.39
C THR A 421 -26.73 -5.56 -24.89
N GLN A 422 -25.67 -6.01 -24.23
CA GLN A 422 -25.46 -5.80 -22.79
C GLN A 422 -23.97 -5.70 -22.44
N LEU A 423 -23.63 -5.00 -21.35
CA LEU A 423 -22.28 -4.99 -20.76
C LEU A 423 -22.15 -6.08 -19.69
N ARG A 424 -20.94 -6.62 -19.52
CA ARG A 424 -20.62 -7.59 -18.46
C ARG A 424 -19.24 -7.31 -17.86
N PRO A 425 -19.08 -7.35 -16.53
CA PRO A 425 -17.77 -7.34 -15.91
C PRO A 425 -17.13 -8.74 -15.98
N LEU A 426 -15.82 -8.78 -16.21
CA LEU A 426 -14.97 -9.96 -16.06
C LEU A 426 -13.85 -9.61 -15.07
N GLU A 427 -13.71 -10.44 -14.03
CA GLU A 427 -12.60 -10.40 -13.05
C GLU A 427 -11.72 -11.63 -13.25
N LEU A 428 -10.40 -11.44 -13.14
CA LEU A 428 -9.38 -12.46 -13.32
C LEU A 428 -8.85 -12.94 -11.96
N LYS A 429 -8.51 -14.23 -11.85
CA LYS A 429 -7.89 -14.81 -10.65
C LYS A 429 -6.80 -15.81 -11.03
N THR A 430 -5.58 -15.64 -10.50
CA THR A 430 -4.46 -16.61 -10.67
C THR A 430 -4.43 -17.73 -9.63
N GLY A 431 -5.41 -17.78 -8.72
CA GLY A 431 -5.61 -18.89 -7.78
C GLY A 431 -6.32 -20.10 -8.43
N LYS A 432 -6.38 -21.24 -7.71
CA LYS A 432 -7.27 -22.36 -8.06
C LYS A 432 -8.75 -21.94 -7.93
N SER A 433 -9.63 -22.56 -8.70
CA SER A 433 -11.09 -22.32 -8.71
C SER A 433 -11.83 -22.85 -7.47
N GLY A 434 -11.51 -22.34 -6.27
CA GLY A 434 -12.32 -22.57 -5.06
C GLY A 434 -13.72 -21.95 -5.17
N GLN A 435 -14.71 -22.43 -4.41
CA GLN A 435 -15.91 -21.64 -4.16
C GLN A 435 -15.53 -20.48 -3.22
N SER A 436 -15.67 -19.23 -3.68
CA SER A 436 -15.28 -18.03 -2.94
C SER A 436 -16.40 -17.00 -2.98
N SER A 437 -16.96 -16.69 -1.82
CA SER A 437 -17.92 -15.60 -1.62
C SER A 437 -17.28 -14.24 -1.87
N GLU A 438 -16.00 -14.07 -1.54
CA GLU A 438 -15.24 -12.84 -1.78
C GLU A 438 -15.19 -12.54 -3.29
N HIS A 439 -14.82 -13.53 -4.10
CA HIS A 439 -14.71 -13.37 -5.55
C HIS A 439 -16.08 -13.10 -6.20
N ALA A 440 -17.14 -13.78 -5.74
CA ALA A 440 -18.49 -13.50 -6.21
C ALA A 440 -18.96 -12.08 -5.85
N ALA A 441 -18.77 -11.66 -4.59
CA ALA A 441 -19.14 -10.33 -4.11
C ALA A 441 -18.41 -9.21 -4.87
N GLN A 442 -17.13 -9.42 -5.22
CA GLN A 442 -16.34 -8.48 -6.02
C GLN A 442 -16.95 -8.25 -7.41
N VAL A 443 -17.33 -9.33 -8.13
CA VAL A 443 -17.97 -9.23 -9.44
C VAL A 443 -19.40 -8.66 -9.37
N MET A 444 -20.16 -8.98 -8.32
CA MET A 444 -21.47 -8.37 -8.07
C MET A 444 -21.37 -6.85 -7.87
N LEU A 445 -20.34 -6.37 -7.16
CA LEU A 445 -20.04 -4.95 -7.01
C LEU A 445 -19.63 -4.31 -8.35
N TYR A 446 -18.93 -5.01 -9.23
CA TYR A 446 -18.61 -4.50 -10.57
C TYR A 446 -19.84 -4.38 -11.46
N SER A 447 -20.78 -5.32 -11.41
CA SER A 447 -22.06 -5.18 -12.12
C SER A 447 -22.81 -3.91 -11.64
N LEU A 448 -22.76 -3.63 -10.34
CA LEU A 448 -23.35 -2.42 -9.76
C LEU A 448 -22.61 -1.14 -10.21
N MET A 449 -21.28 -1.17 -10.29
CA MET A 449 -20.46 -0.08 -10.84
C MET A 449 -20.79 0.22 -12.30
N LEU A 450 -20.86 -0.80 -13.15
CA LEU A 450 -21.23 -0.62 -14.55
C LEU A 450 -22.67 -0.09 -14.68
N SER A 451 -23.60 -0.49 -13.81
CA SER A 451 -24.97 0.05 -13.79
C SER A 451 -25.05 1.52 -13.34
N SER A 452 -24.09 1.97 -12.54
CA SER A 452 -23.96 3.38 -12.15
C SER A 452 -23.27 4.24 -13.22
N ARG A 453 -22.53 3.61 -14.15
CA ARG A 453 -21.72 4.30 -15.16
C ARG A 453 -22.36 4.34 -16.55
N TYR A 454 -23.06 3.27 -16.93
CA TYR A 454 -23.56 3.04 -18.29
C TYR A 454 -25.08 2.95 -18.35
N LYS A 455 -25.63 3.29 -19.52
CA LYS A 455 -27.08 3.19 -19.81
C LYS A 455 -27.46 1.92 -20.55
N GLU A 456 -26.47 1.14 -21.03
CA GLU A 456 -26.69 -0.21 -21.53
C GLU A 456 -27.14 -1.16 -20.39
N PRO A 457 -27.97 -2.17 -20.70
CA PRO A 457 -28.28 -3.23 -19.74
C PRO A 457 -27.00 -3.92 -19.26
N ILE A 458 -26.90 -4.16 -17.95
CA ILE A 458 -25.83 -4.96 -17.36
C ILE A 458 -26.29 -6.41 -17.24
N GLY A 459 -25.48 -7.34 -17.71
CA GLY A 459 -25.72 -8.77 -17.60
C GLY A 459 -25.07 -9.40 -16.36
N GLU A 460 -25.18 -10.73 -16.28
CA GLU A 460 -24.35 -11.57 -15.42
C GLU A 460 -22.84 -11.27 -15.62
N GLY A 461 -22.07 -11.29 -14.54
CA GLY A 461 -20.62 -11.12 -14.56
C GLY A 461 -19.88 -12.46 -14.66
N SER A 462 -18.56 -12.39 -14.88
CA SER A 462 -17.71 -13.57 -15.02
C SER A 462 -16.48 -13.52 -14.09
N LEU A 463 -16.13 -14.68 -13.54
CA LEU A 463 -14.87 -14.96 -12.86
C LEU A 463 -14.06 -15.93 -13.69
N LEU A 464 -12.88 -15.53 -14.19
CA LEU A 464 -11.95 -16.42 -14.90
C LEU A 464 -10.79 -16.82 -13.98
N TYR A 465 -10.70 -18.11 -13.66
CA TYR A 465 -9.56 -18.67 -12.94
C TYR A 465 -8.47 -19.08 -13.94
N LEU A 466 -7.43 -18.26 -14.05
CA LEU A 466 -6.33 -18.43 -15.01
C LEU A 466 -5.45 -19.66 -14.71
N LYS A 467 -5.57 -20.26 -13.52
CA LYS A 467 -4.76 -21.43 -13.12
C LYS A 467 -5.31 -22.77 -13.64
N ASP A 468 -6.61 -22.84 -13.90
CA ASP A 468 -7.31 -24.08 -14.29
C ASP A 468 -8.34 -23.86 -15.41
N GLY A 469 -8.39 -22.66 -16.01
CA GLY A 469 -9.27 -22.30 -17.12
C GLY A 469 -10.75 -22.16 -16.75
N VAL A 470 -11.12 -22.37 -15.48
CA VAL A 470 -12.52 -22.40 -15.07
C VAL A 470 -13.11 -20.98 -15.11
N THR A 471 -14.06 -20.76 -16.01
CA THR A 471 -14.91 -19.56 -15.98
C THR A 471 -16.17 -19.85 -15.17
N ARG A 472 -16.53 -18.96 -14.24
CA ARG A 472 -17.79 -19.04 -13.47
C ARG A 472 -18.65 -17.79 -13.68
N VAL A 473 -19.93 -18.01 -13.91
CA VAL A 473 -20.92 -16.94 -14.09
C VAL A 473 -21.46 -16.50 -12.74
N VAL A 474 -21.46 -15.19 -12.48
CA VAL A 474 -21.95 -14.56 -11.25
C VAL A 474 -23.21 -13.77 -11.57
N HIS A 475 -24.33 -14.13 -10.94
CA HIS A 475 -25.62 -13.47 -11.11
C HIS A 475 -25.86 -12.48 -9.96
N PRO A 476 -25.88 -11.16 -10.18
CA PRO A 476 -26.19 -10.21 -9.11
C PRO A 476 -27.65 -10.36 -8.65
N ARG A 477 -27.86 -10.58 -7.35
CA ARG A 477 -29.19 -10.68 -6.72
C ARG A 477 -29.35 -9.58 -5.68
N ALA A 478 -30.53 -8.95 -5.63
CA ALA A 478 -30.76 -7.77 -4.81
C ALA A 478 -30.48 -7.98 -3.31
N LEU A 479 -30.93 -9.09 -2.72
CA LEU A 479 -30.71 -9.39 -1.30
C LEU A 479 -29.21 -9.58 -0.96
N GLU A 480 -28.46 -10.24 -1.84
CA GLU A 480 -27.01 -10.40 -1.67
C GLU A 480 -26.27 -9.08 -1.84
N LEU A 481 -26.67 -8.24 -2.81
CA LEU A 481 -26.14 -6.88 -2.93
C LEU A 481 -26.46 -6.05 -1.69
N LYS A 482 -27.68 -6.10 -1.14
CA LYS A 482 -28.04 -5.41 0.11
C LYS A 482 -27.16 -5.86 1.28
N ALA A 483 -26.91 -7.17 1.42
CA ALA A 483 -25.99 -7.70 2.43
C ALA A 483 -24.53 -7.24 2.21
N ILE A 484 -24.06 -7.15 0.97
CA ILE A 484 -22.72 -6.63 0.62
C ILE A 484 -22.62 -5.12 0.94
N ILE A 485 -23.66 -4.33 0.66
CA ILE A 485 -23.76 -2.91 1.07
C ILE A 485 -23.77 -2.80 2.60
N ASN A 486 -24.40 -3.73 3.31
CA ASN A 486 -24.38 -3.79 4.78
C ASN A 486 -22.94 -3.99 5.32
N GLN A 487 -22.17 -4.90 4.70
CA GLN A 487 -20.74 -5.06 5.05
C GLN A 487 -19.92 -3.81 4.70
N ARG A 488 -20.21 -3.13 3.58
CA ARG A 488 -19.61 -1.84 3.25
C ARG A 488 -19.90 -0.77 4.32
N ASN A 489 -21.11 -0.73 4.87
CA ASN A 489 -21.45 0.17 5.97
C ASN A 489 -20.69 -0.15 7.27
N ASN A 490 -20.58 -1.44 7.60
CA ASN A 490 -19.77 -1.91 8.73
C ASN A 490 -18.30 -1.47 8.58
N LEU A 491 -17.69 -1.66 7.41
CA LEU A 491 -16.35 -1.13 7.12
C LEU A 491 -16.28 0.40 7.20
N ALA A 492 -17.26 1.11 6.63
CA ALA A 492 -17.27 2.57 6.60
C ALA A 492 -17.33 3.19 8.01
N LEU A 493 -18.06 2.59 8.96
CA LEU A 493 -18.02 3.01 10.37
C LEU A 493 -16.59 2.99 10.94
N HIS A 494 -15.81 1.96 10.62
CA HIS A 494 -14.45 1.76 11.14
C HIS A 494 -13.34 2.46 10.33
N LEU A 495 -13.61 2.82 9.07
CA LEU A 495 -12.66 3.51 8.17
C LEU A 495 -12.87 5.03 8.10
N SER A 496 -14.08 5.52 8.39
CA SER A 496 -14.42 6.96 8.37
C SER A 496 -13.77 7.78 9.49
N LYS A 497 -13.33 7.13 10.58
CA LYS A 497 -12.78 7.78 11.78
C LYS A 497 -11.50 7.05 12.22
N LEU A 498 -10.38 7.78 12.32
CA LEU A 498 -9.09 7.25 12.80
C LEU A 498 -9.04 7.15 14.33
N ASN A 499 -9.94 6.35 14.89
CA ASN A 499 -9.96 6.03 16.32
C ASN A 499 -9.21 4.70 16.57
N PRO A 500 -8.16 4.66 17.42
CA PRO A 500 -7.42 3.44 17.73
C PRO A 500 -8.31 2.31 18.26
N GLU A 501 -9.30 2.62 19.11
CA GLU A 501 -10.17 1.66 19.80
C GLU A 501 -11.35 1.19 18.93
N LEU A 502 -11.59 1.84 17.79
CA LEU A 502 -12.68 1.51 16.87
C LEU A 502 -12.23 0.43 15.86
N LEU A 503 -12.40 -0.84 16.22
CA LEU A 503 -12.21 -2.01 15.35
C LEU A 503 -13.45 -2.93 15.31
N PRO A 504 -13.68 -3.65 14.20
CA PRO A 504 -14.65 -4.76 14.15
C PRO A 504 -14.21 -5.90 15.08
N GLU A 505 -15.15 -6.76 15.45
CA GLU A 505 -14.89 -7.85 16.40
C GLU A 505 -14.02 -8.96 15.78
N PRO A 506 -13.18 -9.63 16.59
CA PRO A 506 -12.43 -10.81 16.14
C PRO A 506 -13.39 -11.99 15.89
N ARG A 507 -12.97 -12.95 15.05
CA ARG A 507 -13.75 -14.17 14.84
C ARG A 507 -13.86 -14.98 16.14
N LYS A 508 -14.97 -15.68 16.34
CA LYS A 508 -15.23 -16.46 17.56
C LYS A 508 -14.38 -17.74 17.69
N ASP A 509 -13.78 -18.20 16.59
CA ASP A 509 -12.98 -19.43 16.49
C ASP A 509 -11.55 -19.09 16.01
N PRO A 510 -10.50 -19.40 16.80
CA PRO A 510 -9.12 -19.05 16.48
C PRO A 510 -8.49 -19.85 15.33
N ARG A 511 -9.05 -21.00 14.93
CA ARG A 511 -8.47 -21.85 13.86
C ARG A 511 -8.39 -21.11 12.52
N PHE A 512 -9.34 -20.22 12.25
CA PHE A 512 -9.34 -19.35 11.07
C PHE A 512 -8.32 -18.21 11.14
N CYS A 513 -7.60 -18.05 12.26
CA CYS A 513 -6.63 -16.98 12.51
C CYS A 513 -5.20 -17.47 12.72
N GLU A 514 -4.94 -18.78 12.87
CA GLU A 514 -3.60 -19.37 12.99
C GLU A 514 -2.66 -19.01 11.82
N ARG A 515 -3.21 -18.94 10.60
CA ARG A 515 -2.49 -18.55 9.38
C ARG A 515 -2.76 -17.11 8.94
N CYS A 516 -3.26 -16.27 9.85
CA CYS A 516 -3.55 -14.86 9.57
C CYS A 516 -2.28 -14.01 9.71
N ASP A 517 -1.81 -13.46 8.59
CA ASP A 517 -0.83 -12.38 8.49
C ASP A 517 -1.01 -11.21 9.50
N HIS A 518 -2.25 -10.90 9.89
CA HIS A 518 -2.59 -9.86 10.87
C HIS A 518 -2.79 -10.37 12.30
N ALA A 519 -2.48 -11.64 12.60
CA ALA A 519 -2.70 -12.25 13.91
C ALA A 519 -1.99 -11.48 15.04
N THR A 520 -0.77 -10.98 14.82
CA THR A 520 0.00 -10.20 15.80
C THR A 520 -0.73 -8.91 16.21
N MET A 521 -1.12 -8.05 15.26
CA MET A 521 -1.90 -6.84 15.57
C MET A 521 -3.28 -7.19 16.17
N CYS A 522 -3.95 -8.20 15.63
CA CYS A 522 -5.27 -8.60 16.09
C CYS A 522 -5.25 -9.07 17.55
N SER A 523 -4.18 -9.77 17.95
CA SER A 523 -3.93 -10.24 19.31
C SER A 523 -3.51 -9.09 20.24
N PHE A 524 -2.64 -8.20 19.77
CA PHE A 524 -2.22 -7.00 20.50
C PHE A 524 -3.43 -6.16 20.93
N TYR A 525 -4.35 -5.87 20.01
CA TYR A 525 -5.55 -5.10 20.32
C TYR A 525 -6.43 -5.79 21.38
N GLN A 526 -6.64 -7.10 21.26
CA GLN A 526 -7.45 -7.86 22.23
C GLN A 526 -6.84 -7.84 23.65
N VAL A 527 -5.51 -7.92 23.76
CA VAL A 527 -4.80 -7.98 25.04
C VAL A 527 -4.60 -6.59 25.65
N ALA A 528 -4.08 -5.63 24.89
CA ALA A 528 -3.61 -4.34 25.41
C ALA A 528 -4.65 -3.21 25.35
N VAL A 529 -5.68 -3.32 24.50
CA VAL A 529 -6.63 -2.22 24.22
C VAL A 529 -8.08 -2.59 24.60
N GLU A 530 -8.53 -3.78 24.21
CA GLU A 530 -9.92 -4.24 24.37
C GLU A 530 -10.13 -5.16 25.60
N SER A 531 -9.05 -5.49 26.33
CA SER A 531 -9.04 -6.34 27.54
C SER A 531 -9.74 -7.70 27.43
N GLY A 532 -10.02 -8.17 26.21
CA GLY A 532 -10.81 -9.36 25.89
C GLY A 532 -12.34 -9.17 25.90
N GLU A 533 -12.87 -7.98 26.21
CA GLU A 533 -14.31 -7.72 26.41
C GLU A 533 -15.19 -8.09 25.20
N ARG A 534 -14.62 -7.98 23.99
CA ARG A 534 -15.31 -8.24 22.71
C ARG A 534 -14.85 -9.54 22.03
N SER A 535 -14.32 -10.49 22.80
CA SER A 535 -13.72 -11.73 22.30
C SER A 535 -14.37 -12.98 22.89
N SER A 536 -14.33 -14.11 22.17
CA SER A 536 -14.61 -15.41 22.79
C SER A 536 -13.42 -15.83 23.67
N ASN A 537 -13.66 -16.63 24.72
CA ASN A 537 -12.59 -17.12 25.59
C ASN A 537 -11.44 -17.77 24.80
N LEU A 538 -11.78 -18.65 23.84
CA LEU A 538 -10.80 -19.34 22.98
C LEU A 538 -9.98 -18.37 22.11
N MET A 539 -10.61 -17.33 21.56
CA MET A 539 -9.91 -16.32 20.76
C MET A 539 -9.03 -15.41 21.65
N TYR A 540 -9.47 -15.10 22.87
CA TYR A 540 -8.68 -14.31 23.82
C TYR A 540 -7.50 -15.10 24.40
N GLU A 541 -7.65 -16.41 24.61
CA GLU A 541 -6.54 -17.31 24.97
C GLU A 541 -5.51 -17.42 23.84
N PHE A 542 -5.96 -17.54 22.58
CA PHE A 542 -5.10 -17.45 21.40
C PHE A 542 -4.37 -16.10 21.34
N ALA A 543 -5.06 -14.98 21.59
CA ALA A 543 -4.45 -13.66 21.63
C ALA A 543 -3.40 -13.52 22.73
N LYS A 544 -3.68 -14.01 23.95
CA LYS A 544 -2.71 -14.05 25.07
C LYS A 544 -1.49 -14.89 24.74
N LYS A 545 -1.67 -16.08 24.14
CA LYS A 545 -0.57 -16.94 23.69
C LYS A 545 0.33 -16.20 22.70
N ASN A 546 -0.26 -15.54 21.70
CA ASN A 546 0.46 -14.79 20.67
C ASN A 546 1.21 -13.55 21.20
N MET A 547 0.82 -13.01 22.36
CA MET A 547 1.44 -11.83 22.98
C MET A 547 2.36 -12.17 24.16
N SER A 548 2.53 -13.45 24.49
CA SER A 548 3.23 -13.92 25.70
C SER A 548 4.73 -13.56 25.79
N HIS A 549 5.33 -13.12 24.68
CA HIS A 549 6.72 -12.63 24.59
C HIS A 549 6.86 -11.11 24.74
N LEU A 550 5.78 -10.39 25.04
CA LEU A 550 5.75 -8.94 25.27
C LEU A 550 5.50 -8.63 26.75
N SER A 551 6.29 -7.71 27.31
CA SER A 551 6.07 -7.18 28.66
C SER A 551 5.00 -6.08 28.67
N GLU A 552 4.46 -5.73 29.84
CA GLU A 552 3.53 -4.61 29.99
C GLU A 552 4.13 -3.27 29.50
N ASN A 553 5.46 -3.08 29.69
CA ASN A 553 6.19 -1.93 29.16
C ASN A 553 6.17 -1.91 27.62
N HIS A 554 6.30 -3.08 26.98
CA HIS A 554 6.19 -3.22 25.52
C HIS A 554 4.76 -2.93 25.05
N LEU A 555 3.75 -3.47 25.73
CA LEU A 555 2.34 -3.28 25.38
C LEU A 555 1.93 -1.80 25.45
N GLU A 556 2.26 -1.09 26.54
CA GLU A 556 1.94 0.33 26.66
C GLU A 556 2.77 1.19 25.69
N TYR A 557 4.04 0.86 25.42
CA TYR A 557 4.84 1.53 24.38
C TYR A 557 4.15 1.49 23.00
N PHE A 558 3.67 0.31 22.57
CA PHE A 558 2.96 0.16 21.30
C PHE A 558 1.62 0.91 21.31
N LYS A 559 0.83 0.75 22.37
CA LYS A 559 -0.48 1.39 22.57
C LYS A 559 -0.38 2.92 22.51
N LYS A 560 0.65 3.48 23.12
CA LYS A 560 0.99 4.90 23.09
C LYS A 560 1.36 5.38 21.69
N TRP A 561 2.28 4.69 21.00
CA TRP A 561 2.66 5.05 19.63
C TRP A 561 1.50 4.96 18.63
N ILE A 562 0.66 3.93 18.73
CA ILE A 562 -0.55 3.77 17.89
C ILE A 562 -1.52 4.94 18.10
N ARG A 563 -1.79 5.30 19.36
CA ARG A 563 -2.62 6.46 19.73
C ARG A 563 -2.05 7.77 19.18
N TRP A 564 -0.75 8.00 19.31
CA TRP A 564 -0.07 9.20 18.81
C TRP A 564 -0.10 9.32 17.28
N ILE A 565 0.24 8.25 16.54
CA ILE A 565 0.26 8.27 15.06
C ILE A 565 -1.14 8.54 14.49
N LEU A 566 -2.18 7.90 15.05
CA LEU A 566 -3.55 8.11 14.61
C LEU A 566 -4.08 9.51 15.00
N SER A 567 -3.70 10.04 16.16
CA SER A 567 -4.08 11.39 16.60
C SER A 567 -3.39 12.48 15.78
N GLU A 568 -2.13 12.28 15.39
CA GLU A 568 -1.41 13.17 14.48
C GLU A 568 -2.05 13.17 13.08
N TRP A 569 -2.31 11.99 12.51
CA TRP A 569 -2.91 11.91 11.17
C TRP A 569 -4.38 12.38 11.13
N SER A 570 -5.15 12.18 12.20
CA SER A 570 -6.51 12.73 12.31
C SER A 570 -6.51 14.26 12.38
N GLU A 571 -5.48 14.87 12.97
CA GLU A 571 -5.33 16.32 13.06
C GLU A 571 -4.81 16.90 11.72
N ASP A 572 -3.85 16.23 11.06
CA ASP A 572 -3.43 16.53 9.68
C ASP A 572 -4.61 16.44 8.69
N GLN A 573 -5.46 15.41 8.78
CA GLN A 573 -6.72 15.33 8.03
C GLN A 573 -7.66 16.50 8.33
N ALA A 574 -7.83 16.89 9.60
CA ALA A 574 -8.69 18.00 9.99
C ALA A 574 -8.20 19.39 9.53
N ARG A 575 -6.91 19.53 9.19
CA ARG A 575 -6.34 20.78 8.64
C ARG A 575 -6.30 20.85 7.11
N ARG A 576 -6.51 19.74 6.39
CA ARG A 576 -6.58 19.80 4.93
C ARG A 576 -7.80 20.62 4.53
N SER A 577 -7.58 21.65 3.72
CA SER A 577 -8.63 22.51 3.16
C SER A 577 -9.50 21.82 2.11
N SER A 578 -9.11 20.62 1.68
CA SER A 578 -9.91 19.76 0.79
C SER A 578 -9.83 18.28 1.17
N GLY A 579 -10.94 17.57 0.90
CA GLY A 579 -11.09 16.13 1.04
C GLY A 579 -11.50 15.47 -0.28
N VAL A 580 -11.37 14.14 -0.35
CA VAL A 580 -11.79 13.37 -1.55
C VAL A 580 -13.30 13.52 -1.83
N SER A 581 -14.09 13.82 -0.80
CA SER A 581 -15.52 14.13 -0.90
C SER A 581 -15.87 15.34 -1.76
N ASP A 582 -14.92 16.26 -1.92
CA ASP A 582 -15.20 17.57 -2.50
C ASP A 582 -15.46 17.44 -4.01
N LEU A 583 -14.92 16.39 -4.63
CA LEU A 583 -15.20 15.96 -6.00
C LEU A 583 -16.71 15.82 -6.32
N TRP A 584 -17.54 15.47 -5.33
CA TRP A 584 -19.00 15.33 -5.48
C TRP A 584 -19.83 16.23 -4.54
N ARG A 585 -19.19 16.98 -3.64
CA ARG A 585 -19.86 17.93 -2.74
C ARG A 585 -19.73 19.39 -3.15
N ILE A 586 -18.66 19.73 -3.85
CA ILE A 586 -18.22 21.10 -4.07
C ILE A 586 -18.06 21.32 -5.57
N SER A 587 -18.57 22.44 -6.07
CA SER A 587 -18.51 22.74 -7.50
C SER A 587 -17.04 22.87 -7.97
N PRO A 588 -16.75 22.59 -9.25
CA PRO A 588 -15.39 22.74 -9.78
C PRO A 588 -14.81 24.14 -9.56
N GLU A 589 -15.63 25.18 -9.69
CA GLU A 589 -15.27 26.59 -9.48
C GLU A 589 -14.84 26.87 -8.03
N GLU A 590 -15.54 26.30 -7.05
CA GLU A 590 -15.17 26.49 -5.64
C GLU A 590 -13.90 25.67 -5.29
N ARG A 591 -13.69 24.50 -5.90
CA ARG A 591 -12.43 23.73 -5.77
C ARG A 591 -11.25 24.40 -6.47
N GLU A 592 -11.49 25.11 -7.56
CA GLU A 592 -10.49 25.93 -8.28
C GLU A 592 -10.14 27.19 -7.50
N SER A 593 -11.11 27.91 -6.92
CA SER A 593 -10.82 29.08 -6.07
C SER A 593 -10.06 28.73 -4.77
N LYS A 594 -10.13 27.46 -4.32
CA LYS A 594 -9.28 26.88 -3.26
C LYS A 594 -7.88 26.47 -3.73
N GLY A 595 -7.57 26.58 -5.02
CA GLY A 595 -6.30 26.15 -5.63
C GLY A 595 -6.12 24.63 -5.70
N THR A 596 -7.21 23.86 -5.62
CA THR A 596 -7.19 22.38 -5.53
C THR A 596 -7.69 21.64 -6.77
N CYS A 597 -8.31 22.37 -7.70
CA CYS A 597 -8.78 21.89 -9.00
C CYS A 597 -8.26 22.83 -10.11
N ALA A 598 -8.05 22.31 -11.31
CA ALA A 598 -8.12 23.06 -12.56
C ALA A 598 -9.41 22.64 -13.28
N ALA A 599 -10.35 23.55 -13.44
CA ALA A 599 -11.72 23.26 -13.84
C ALA A 599 -11.98 23.55 -15.32
N PHE A 600 -12.95 22.82 -15.90
CA PHE A 600 -13.42 22.99 -17.29
C PHE A 600 -12.32 22.86 -18.36
N VAL A 601 -11.24 22.15 -18.03
CA VAL A 601 -10.06 21.99 -18.88
C VAL A 601 -10.34 21.06 -20.05
N ARG A 602 -9.63 21.28 -21.16
CA ARG A 602 -9.78 20.53 -22.41
C ARG A 602 -8.43 20.04 -22.93
N ILE A 603 -8.41 18.88 -23.60
CA ILE A 603 -7.19 18.32 -24.18
C ILE A 603 -6.76 19.16 -25.39
N ILE A 604 -5.52 19.66 -25.37
CA ILE A 604 -4.90 20.39 -26.49
C ILE A 604 -3.77 19.60 -27.16
N SER A 605 -3.19 18.63 -26.46
CA SER A 605 -2.20 17.71 -27.03
C SER A 605 -2.38 16.30 -26.46
N HIS A 606 -2.08 15.31 -27.28
CA HIS A 606 -1.97 13.91 -26.90
C HIS A 606 -0.75 13.36 -27.64
N VAL A 607 0.20 12.79 -26.90
CA VAL A 607 1.36 12.10 -27.48
C VAL A 607 1.26 10.63 -27.09
N ASP A 608 1.21 9.76 -28.09
CA ASP A 608 1.36 8.34 -27.88
C ASP A 608 2.81 8.05 -27.48
N ALA A 609 2.97 7.51 -26.28
CA ALA A 609 4.24 7.12 -25.69
C ALA A 609 4.12 5.69 -25.13
N SER A 610 3.30 4.86 -25.79
CA SER A 610 3.12 3.44 -25.47
C SER A 610 4.36 2.63 -25.85
N THR A 611 4.56 1.53 -25.13
CA THR A 611 5.48 0.47 -25.55
C THR A 611 4.69 -0.69 -26.14
N ASP A 612 5.40 -1.68 -26.66
CA ASP A 612 4.83 -2.89 -27.25
C ASP A 612 4.06 -3.78 -26.25
N THR A 613 4.06 -3.40 -24.96
CA THR A 613 3.41 -4.08 -23.82
C THR A 613 2.56 -3.11 -22.98
N SER A 614 3.14 -2.00 -22.56
CA SER A 614 2.56 -1.06 -21.59
C SER A 614 2.00 0.19 -22.31
N PRO A 615 0.67 0.39 -22.37
CA PRO A 615 0.09 1.58 -22.99
C PRO A 615 0.38 2.83 -22.15
N SER A 616 0.71 3.95 -22.81
CA SER A 616 1.13 5.18 -22.15
C SER A 616 0.88 6.38 -23.05
N TYR A 617 0.13 7.36 -22.56
CA TYR A 617 -0.28 8.56 -23.29
C TYR A 617 0.04 9.79 -22.46
N LEU A 618 0.75 10.76 -23.04
CA LEU A 618 0.92 12.08 -22.45
C LEU A 618 -0.24 12.96 -22.89
N LEU A 619 -1.10 13.34 -21.95
CA LEU A 619 -2.29 14.15 -22.18
C LEU A 619 -2.04 15.56 -21.64
N THR A 620 -2.01 16.56 -22.51
CA THR A 620 -1.87 17.98 -22.11
C THR A 620 -3.24 18.65 -22.15
N PHE A 621 -3.68 19.09 -20.98
CA PHE A 621 -4.90 19.84 -20.78
C PHE A 621 -4.60 21.34 -20.70
N LYS A 622 -5.47 22.17 -21.28
CA LYS A 622 -5.43 23.64 -21.17
C LYS A 622 -6.51 24.13 -20.20
N SER A 623 -6.15 25.08 -19.35
CA SER A 623 -7.06 25.91 -18.56
C SER A 623 -7.17 27.32 -19.15
N GLU A 624 -8.29 27.98 -18.86
CA GLU A 624 -8.44 29.44 -19.06
C GLU A 624 -8.01 30.23 -17.81
N ASN A 625 -8.10 29.61 -16.62
CA ASN A 625 -7.71 30.16 -15.32
C ASN A 625 -6.30 29.71 -14.89
N GLU A 626 -5.66 30.47 -13.99
CA GLU A 626 -4.30 30.18 -13.51
C GLU A 626 -4.24 28.90 -12.64
N ILE A 627 -3.32 28.00 -12.99
CA ILE A 627 -3.15 26.69 -12.36
C ILE A 627 -2.09 26.76 -11.26
N SER A 628 -2.44 26.33 -10.05
CA SER A 628 -1.53 26.28 -8.90
C SER A 628 -0.36 25.32 -9.12
N GLN A 629 0.82 25.89 -9.41
CA GLN A 629 2.06 25.14 -9.72
C GLN A 629 2.62 24.35 -8.52
N THR A 630 2.22 24.69 -7.29
CA THR A 630 2.58 23.94 -6.08
C THR A 630 1.66 22.75 -5.85
N ALA A 631 0.38 22.89 -6.19
CA ALA A 631 -0.63 21.83 -6.13
C ALA A 631 -0.39 20.77 -7.22
N PHE A 632 -0.12 21.21 -8.45
CA PHE A 632 0.13 20.37 -9.62
C PHE A 632 1.63 20.28 -9.98
N ALA A 633 2.48 20.18 -8.97
CA ALA A 633 3.92 20.00 -9.18
C ALA A 633 4.23 18.63 -9.83
N PRO A 634 5.27 18.51 -10.69
CA PRO A 634 5.67 17.25 -11.31
C PRO A 634 5.88 16.11 -10.30
N GLY A 635 5.25 14.97 -10.55
CA GLY A 635 5.24 13.80 -9.67
C GLY A 635 4.09 13.75 -8.66
N ASN A 636 3.34 14.84 -8.45
CA ASN A 636 2.08 14.78 -7.71
C ASN A 636 1.04 13.95 -8.49
N ILE A 637 0.14 13.30 -7.76
CA ILE A 637 -0.98 12.54 -8.35
C ILE A 637 -2.23 13.42 -8.39
N CYS A 638 -2.94 13.40 -9.51
CA CYS A 638 -4.22 14.04 -9.68
C CYS A 638 -5.28 13.08 -10.23
N THR A 639 -6.55 13.37 -9.95
CA THR A 639 -7.70 12.68 -10.55
C THR A 639 -8.27 13.48 -11.70
N VAL A 640 -8.47 12.85 -12.86
CA VAL A 640 -9.21 13.43 -13.99
C VAL A 640 -10.66 12.98 -13.90
N SER A 641 -11.57 13.93 -13.94
CA SER A 641 -13.02 13.73 -13.79
C SER A 641 -13.80 14.45 -14.89
N THR A 642 -14.99 13.97 -15.23
CA THR A 642 -16.02 14.81 -15.90
C THR A 642 -17.11 15.18 -14.90
N SER A 643 -18.04 16.05 -15.28
CA SER A 643 -19.18 16.49 -14.45
C SER A 643 -20.08 15.36 -13.94
N THR A 644 -20.05 14.19 -14.57
CA THR A 644 -20.83 13.00 -14.19
C THR A 644 -19.98 11.84 -13.66
N SER A 645 -18.66 11.93 -13.78
CA SER A 645 -17.74 10.80 -13.65
C SER A 645 -16.50 11.20 -12.84
N PRO A 646 -16.56 11.14 -11.50
CA PRO A 646 -15.42 11.48 -10.64
C PRO A 646 -14.29 10.45 -10.78
N ALA A 647 -13.05 10.93 -10.86
CA ALA A 647 -11.82 10.13 -10.82
C ALA A 647 -11.74 8.95 -11.82
N MET A 648 -12.12 9.21 -13.07
CA MET A 648 -11.98 8.25 -14.19
C MET A 648 -10.53 7.80 -14.39
N LEU A 649 -9.59 8.74 -14.29
CA LEU A 649 -8.16 8.47 -14.34
C LEU A 649 -7.51 8.94 -13.04
N LEU A 650 -6.49 8.21 -12.61
CA LEU A 650 -5.65 8.54 -11.47
C LEU A 650 -4.19 8.59 -11.95
N VAL A 651 -3.67 9.79 -12.18
CA VAL A 651 -2.49 9.99 -13.04
C VAL A 651 -1.44 10.89 -12.38
N PRO A 652 -0.13 10.64 -12.60
CA PRO A 652 0.92 11.56 -12.22
C PRO A 652 0.98 12.76 -13.16
N VAL A 653 1.14 13.95 -12.58
CA VAL A 653 1.57 15.15 -13.33
C VAL A 653 3.02 14.95 -13.79
N ILE A 654 3.26 15.23 -15.06
CA ILE A 654 4.60 15.19 -15.69
C ILE A 654 5.16 16.61 -15.77
N GLU A 655 4.33 17.58 -16.10
CA GLU A 655 4.66 18.99 -16.23
C GLU A 655 3.39 19.82 -15.94
N SER A 656 3.57 21.03 -15.40
CA SER A 656 2.51 22.05 -15.37
C SER A 656 3.10 23.40 -15.77
N SER A 657 2.24 24.26 -16.30
CA SER A 657 2.46 25.68 -16.50
C SER A 657 1.22 26.44 -16.00
N PRO A 658 1.28 27.78 -15.85
CA PRO A 658 0.14 28.58 -15.39
C PRO A 658 -1.19 28.34 -16.13
N ASN A 659 -1.16 27.86 -17.38
CA ASN A 659 -2.37 27.60 -18.19
C ASN A 659 -2.47 26.14 -18.69
N SER A 660 -1.61 25.21 -18.23
CA SER A 660 -1.67 23.81 -18.67
C SER A 660 -1.17 22.79 -17.64
N ILE A 661 -1.65 21.55 -17.77
CA ILE A 661 -1.14 20.37 -17.05
C ILE A 661 -0.92 19.25 -18.07
N THR A 662 0.27 18.67 -18.09
CA THR A 662 0.57 17.43 -18.83
C THR A 662 0.63 16.28 -17.82
N VAL A 663 -0.21 15.27 -18.02
CA VAL A 663 -0.25 14.05 -17.20
C VAL A 663 0.11 12.82 -18.04
N ARG A 664 0.57 11.73 -17.41
CA ARG A 664 0.69 10.43 -18.08
C ARG A 664 -0.47 9.53 -17.70
N SER A 665 -1.24 9.08 -18.69
CA SER A 665 -2.28 8.06 -18.53
C SER A 665 -1.84 6.74 -19.15
N ASP A 666 -2.32 5.63 -18.60
CA ASP A 666 -2.36 4.30 -19.22
C ASP A 666 -3.35 4.21 -20.41
N ARG A 667 -4.27 5.16 -20.53
CA ARG A 667 -5.44 5.10 -21.42
C ARG A 667 -5.75 6.43 -22.12
N MET A 668 -6.23 6.35 -23.35
CA MET A 668 -6.86 7.48 -24.03
C MET A 668 -8.27 7.74 -23.49
N ILE A 669 -8.68 9.01 -23.55
CA ILE A 669 -10.03 9.50 -23.25
C ILE A 669 -10.54 10.39 -24.39
N ASP A 670 -11.78 10.84 -24.31
CA ASP A 670 -12.38 11.73 -25.31
C ASP A 670 -11.65 13.08 -25.38
N LYS A 671 -11.66 13.69 -26.57
CA LYS A 671 -11.01 14.98 -26.86
C LYS A 671 -12.02 16.14 -26.86
N GLU A 672 -13.30 15.85 -27.07
CA GLU A 672 -14.38 16.84 -27.18
C GLU A 672 -15.08 17.11 -25.84
N GLU A 673 -14.92 16.21 -24.88
CA GLU A 673 -15.46 16.30 -23.52
C GLU A 673 -14.77 17.39 -22.67
N VAL A 674 -15.43 17.78 -21.56
CA VAL A 674 -14.91 18.75 -20.59
C VAL A 674 -14.46 18.04 -19.31
N TYR A 675 -13.27 18.38 -18.83
CA TYR A 675 -12.63 17.72 -17.69
C TYR A 675 -12.38 18.66 -16.51
N HIS A 676 -12.18 18.05 -15.35
CA HIS A 676 -11.72 18.68 -14.12
C HIS A 676 -10.53 17.86 -13.61
N ILE A 677 -9.45 18.53 -13.22
CA ILE A 677 -8.23 17.90 -12.71
C ILE A 677 -8.03 18.33 -11.26
N ASP A 678 -8.12 17.39 -10.34
CA ASP A 678 -8.08 17.64 -8.89
C ASP A 678 -6.84 17.03 -8.25
N VAL A 679 -6.26 17.72 -7.25
CA VAL A 679 -5.17 17.19 -6.44
C VAL A 679 -5.63 15.96 -5.67
N TYR A 680 -4.99 14.81 -5.87
CA TYR A 680 -5.33 13.59 -5.15
C TYR A 680 -4.20 13.13 -4.23
N ASN A 681 -4.40 13.35 -2.94
CA ASN A 681 -3.51 12.93 -1.85
C ASN A 681 -3.56 11.40 -1.64
N SER A 682 -3.03 10.66 -2.62
CA SER A 682 -3.00 9.19 -2.69
C SER A 682 -2.26 8.50 -1.55
N PHE A 683 -1.22 9.14 -1.00
CA PHE A 683 -0.27 8.51 -0.10
C PHE A 683 -0.41 8.98 1.34
N SER A 684 -1.19 8.25 2.13
CA SER A 684 -1.02 8.28 3.58
C SER A 684 0.28 7.58 3.98
N THR A 685 1.06 8.19 4.87
CA THR A 685 2.28 7.57 5.44
C THR A 685 1.97 6.80 6.73
N TYR A 686 0.92 7.20 7.45
CA TYR A 686 0.51 6.59 8.72
C TYR A 686 0.38 5.05 8.68
N PRO A 687 -0.14 4.39 7.62
CA PRO A 687 -0.29 2.93 7.64
C PRO A 687 1.05 2.20 7.58
N THR A 688 2.03 2.78 6.87
CA THR A 688 3.41 2.27 6.84
C THR A 688 4.10 2.54 8.17
N THR A 689 3.92 3.73 8.76
CA THR A 689 4.49 4.10 10.07
C THR A 689 3.94 3.22 11.21
N LEU A 690 2.67 2.84 11.16
CA LEU A 690 2.07 1.84 12.04
C LEU A 690 2.58 0.43 11.73
N GLY A 691 2.72 0.08 10.45
CA GLY A 691 3.31 -1.19 9.99
C GLY A 691 4.77 -1.40 10.43
N SER A 692 5.54 -0.32 10.63
CA SER A 692 6.90 -0.40 11.18
C SER A 692 6.94 -0.84 12.65
N LEU A 693 5.84 -0.67 13.43
CA LEU A 693 5.76 -1.17 14.80
C LEU A 693 5.71 -2.70 14.87
N LEU A 694 5.13 -3.37 13.86
CA LEU A 694 5.06 -4.83 13.80
C LEU A 694 6.45 -5.50 13.79
N LEU A 695 7.45 -4.84 13.19
CA LEU A 695 8.85 -5.30 13.17
C LEU A 695 9.46 -5.38 14.58
N LEU A 696 8.92 -4.62 15.53
CA LEU A 696 9.36 -4.61 16.93
C LEU A 696 8.46 -5.49 17.82
N MET A 697 7.26 -5.85 17.35
CA MET A 697 6.36 -6.80 18.01
C MET A 697 6.72 -8.28 17.77
N GLY A 698 7.69 -8.59 16.91
CA GLY A 698 8.09 -9.96 16.57
C GLY A 698 8.50 -10.81 17.78
N SER A 699 8.20 -12.10 17.74
CA SER A 699 8.54 -13.08 18.79
C SER A 699 9.93 -13.68 18.66
N ASP A 700 10.68 -13.30 17.62
CA ASP A 700 12.05 -13.71 17.36
C ASP A 700 13.09 -12.95 18.22
N GLU A 701 14.29 -13.52 18.31
CA GLU A 701 15.42 -13.01 19.10
C GLU A 701 15.87 -11.61 18.66
N PHE A 702 15.82 -11.29 17.36
CA PHE A 702 16.21 -9.98 16.85
C PHE A 702 15.20 -8.91 17.29
N SER A 703 13.90 -9.15 17.09
CA SER A 703 12.82 -8.28 17.58
C SER A 703 12.87 -8.12 19.11
N ALA A 704 13.18 -9.19 19.85
CA ALA A 704 13.39 -9.13 21.30
C ALA A 704 14.55 -8.21 21.69
N ARG A 705 15.74 -8.39 21.08
CA ARG A 705 16.90 -7.52 21.34
C ARG A 705 16.64 -6.06 20.97
N GLN A 706 15.90 -5.80 19.89
CA GLN A 706 15.49 -4.44 19.53
C GLN A 706 14.53 -3.83 20.59
N ARG A 707 13.61 -4.62 21.18
CA ARG A 707 12.77 -4.15 22.30
C ARG A 707 13.59 -3.79 23.54
N GLU A 708 14.55 -4.63 23.93
CA GLU A 708 15.45 -4.33 25.06
C GLU A 708 16.15 -2.98 24.87
N LEU A 709 16.74 -2.76 23.69
CA LEU A 709 17.56 -1.57 23.40
C LEU A 709 16.76 -0.28 23.22
N ILE A 710 15.55 -0.37 22.66
CA ILE A 710 14.73 0.79 22.27
C ILE A 710 13.66 1.10 23.33
N VAL A 711 12.99 0.08 23.88
CA VAL A 711 11.81 0.21 24.75
C VAL A 711 12.17 0.09 26.23
N ASP A 712 12.92 -0.94 26.60
CA ASP A 712 13.38 -1.13 28.00
C ASP A 712 14.64 -0.33 28.32
N LEU A 713 15.19 0.34 27.30
CA LEU A 713 16.39 1.17 27.33
C LEU A 713 17.67 0.48 27.85
N ALA A 714 17.75 -0.84 27.70
CA ALA A 714 18.92 -1.65 28.06
C ALA A 714 20.24 -1.08 27.51
N PRO A 715 21.38 -1.25 28.22
CA PRO A 715 22.68 -0.84 27.73
C PRO A 715 23.07 -1.66 26.48
N PRO A 716 23.84 -1.08 25.54
CA PRO A 716 24.45 -1.84 24.48
C PRO A 716 25.45 -2.84 25.07
N SER A 717 25.64 -3.96 24.39
CA SER A 717 26.63 -4.99 24.71
C SER A 717 28.02 -4.37 24.83
N SER A 718 28.83 -4.89 25.75
CA SER A 718 30.18 -4.38 25.99
C SER A 718 31.01 -4.32 24.71
N ILE A 719 31.79 -3.24 24.58
CA ILE A 719 32.70 -3.03 23.45
C ILE A 719 33.71 -4.19 23.43
N ARG A 720 33.60 -5.06 22.41
CA ARG A 720 34.37 -6.32 22.33
C ARG A 720 35.81 -6.16 21.83
N SER A 721 36.22 -4.96 21.42
CA SER A 721 37.52 -4.71 20.81
C SER A 721 38.01 -3.28 21.04
N ASP A 722 39.27 -3.14 21.41
CA ASP A 722 40.02 -1.88 21.37
C ASP A 722 40.11 -1.36 19.91
N ALA A 723 40.17 -0.04 19.71
CA ALA A 723 40.50 0.57 18.42
C ALA A 723 41.90 0.12 17.90
N ALA A 724 42.79 -0.33 18.78
CA ALA A 724 44.03 -1.01 18.44
C ALA A 724 43.85 -2.30 17.59
N ALA A 725 42.66 -2.93 17.65
CA ALA A 725 42.32 -4.11 16.85
C ALA A 725 41.75 -3.78 15.45
N LEU A 726 41.54 -2.51 15.10
CA LEU A 726 41.07 -2.12 13.77
C LEU A 726 42.13 -2.43 12.69
N PRO A 727 41.73 -2.86 11.47
CA PRO A 727 42.66 -3.17 10.39
C PRO A 727 43.63 -2.02 10.08
N CYS A 728 44.85 -2.35 9.65
CA CYS A 728 45.88 -1.34 9.38
C CYS A 728 45.49 -0.34 8.28
N SER A 729 44.69 -0.77 7.28
CA SER A 729 44.14 0.13 6.26
C SER A 729 43.10 1.10 6.82
N VAL A 730 42.18 0.63 7.68
CA VAL A 730 41.22 1.47 8.42
C VAL A 730 41.94 2.50 9.29
N ARG A 731 42.96 2.08 10.06
CA ARG A 731 43.78 3.00 10.86
C ARG A 731 44.52 4.01 9.98
N LYS A 732 44.98 3.62 8.79
CA LYS A 732 45.55 4.56 7.80
C LYS A 732 44.53 5.55 7.25
N ILE A 733 43.27 5.17 7.03
CA ILE A 733 42.19 6.10 6.65
C ILE A 733 41.96 7.13 7.75
N LEU A 734 41.85 6.70 9.01
CA LEU A 734 41.68 7.59 10.16
C LEU A 734 42.86 8.57 10.32
N LEU A 735 44.09 8.05 10.32
CA LEU A 735 45.31 8.86 10.46
C LEU A 735 45.48 9.87 9.32
N SER A 736 45.28 9.46 8.07
CA SER A 736 45.39 10.37 6.92
C SER A 736 44.28 11.43 6.90
N SER A 737 43.07 11.11 7.35
CA SER A 737 41.98 12.08 7.47
C SER A 737 42.27 13.13 8.55
N VAL A 738 42.92 12.77 9.65
CA VAL A 738 43.40 13.74 10.67
C VAL A 738 44.58 14.55 10.14
N GLN A 739 45.57 13.92 9.49
CA GLN A 739 46.74 14.62 8.92
C GLN A 739 46.37 15.63 7.83
N ALA A 740 45.30 15.38 7.07
CA ALA A 740 44.75 16.29 6.07
C ALA A 740 43.81 17.37 6.66
N ASN A 741 43.60 17.40 7.98
CA ASN A 741 42.57 18.19 8.66
C ASN A 741 41.13 17.94 8.13
N GLU A 742 40.85 16.77 7.54
CA GLU A 742 39.48 16.34 7.21
C GLU A 742 38.69 15.97 8.47
N LEU A 743 39.37 15.45 9.49
CA LEU A 743 38.78 15.09 10.79
C LEU A 743 39.54 15.71 11.96
N ASN A 744 38.78 16.05 13.01
CA ASN A 744 39.33 16.35 14.34
C ASN A 744 39.28 15.13 15.27
N GLU A 745 39.84 15.30 16.46
CA GLU A 745 39.98 14.23 17.45
C GLU A 745 38.65 13.69 18.00
N GLU A 746 37.61 14.52 18.13
CA GLU A 746 36.28 14.08 18.55
C GLU A 746 35.60 13.25 17.46
N GLN A 747 35.68 13.74 16.21
CA GLN A 747 35.17 13.03 15.04
C GLN A 747 35.90 11.70 14.82
N ARG A 748 37.23 11.65 15.05
CA ARG A 748 38.00 10.40 15.02
C ARG A 748 37.46 9.40 16.04
N ARG A 749 37.28 9.80 17.31
CA ARG A 749 36.71 8.94 18.37
C ARG A 749 35.29 8.49 18.05
N ALA A 750 34.48 9.34 17.43
CA ALA A 750 33.12 8.99 16.99
C ALA A 750 33.13 7.88 15.92
N VAL A 751 34.03 7.97 14.93
CA VAL A 751 34.22 6.91 13.92
C VAL A 751 34.77 5.63 14.57
N GLU A 752 35.83 5.73 15.37
CA GLU A 752 36.45 4.58 16.05
C GLU A 752 35.43 3.82 16.91
N SER A 753 34.62 4.52 17.70
CA SER A 753 33.59 3.92 18.57
C SER A 753 32.47 3.26 17.76
N ALA A 754 32.05 3.87 16.66
CA ALA A 754 31.05 3.31 15.75
C ALA A 754 31.53 2.03 15.05
N LEU A 755 32.84 1.87 14.83
CA LEU A 755 33.43 0.67 14.23
C LEU A 755 33.58 -0.51 15.20
N VAL A 756 33.74 -0.24 16.50
CA VAL A 756 33.93 -1.29 17.55
C VAL A 756 32.66 -1.64 18.34
N CYS A 757 31.59 -0.87 18.20
CA CYS A 757 30.33 -1.17 18.87
C CYS A 757 29.67 -2.45 18.31
N SER A 758 29.00 -3.21 19.19
CA SER A 758 28.30 -4.45 18.84
C SER A 758 26.78 -4.30 18.63
N ASP A 759 26.13 -3.25 19.17
CA ASP A 759 24.71 -2.96 18.98
C ASP A 759 24.50 -1.61 18.26
N TYR A 760 24.72 -0.47 18.95
CA TYR A 760 24.54 0.86 18.35
C TYR A 760 25.44 1.96 18.93
N THR A 761 25.67 3.01 18.15
CA THR A 761 26.39 4.24 18.55
C THR A 761 25.54 5.48 18.26
N LEU A 762 25.62 6.49 19.13
CA LEU A 762 24.92 7.77 18.97
C LEU A 762 25.94 8.90 18.83
N ILE A 763 25.84 9.64 17.72
CA ILE A 763 26.73 10.75 17.39
C ILE A 763 25.90 12.05 17.39
N GLU A 764 26.10 12.87 18.42
CA GLU A 764 25.46 14.18 18.56
C GLU A 764 26.32 15.24 17.85
N GLY A 765 25.76 15.92 16.85
CA GLY A 765 26.51 16.81 15.96
C GLY A 765 25.85 18.17 15.76
N PHE A 766 26.35 19.15 16.52
CA PHE A 766 25.95 20.56 16.45
C PHE A 766 26.09 21.19 15.05
N PRO A 767 25.42 22.33 14.77
CA PRO A 767 25.60 23.06 13.52
C PRO A 767 27.09 23.34 13.24
N GLY A 768 27.54 22.99 12.04
CA GLY A 768 28.94 23.17 11.63
C GLY A 768 29.95 22.15 12.17
N SER A 769 29.58 21.20 13.06
CA SER A 769 30.53 20.22 13.64
C SER A 769 30.96 19.09 12.69
N GLY A 770 30.63 19.18 11.40
CA GLY A 770 31.13 18.26 10.38
C GLY A 770 30.48 16.86 10.36
N LYS A 771 29.22 16.71 10.83
CA LYS A 771 28.43 15.45 10.76
C LYS A 771 28.66 14.65 9.47
N THR A 772 28.41 15.27 8.31
CA THR A 772 28.57 14.66 6.98
C THR A 772 30.00 14.19 6.70
N THR A 773 31.04 14.85 7.23
CA THR A 773 32.44 14.39 7.10
C THR A 773 32.72 13.16 7.96
N THR A 774 32.19 13.15 9.18
CA THR A 774 32.27 12.02 10.12
C THR A 774 31.58 10.78 9.52
N ILE A 775 30.37 10.95 8.98
CA ILE A 775 29.62 9.89 8.27
C ILE A 775 30.40 9.39 7.03
N VAL A 776 30.93 10.28 6.20
CA VAL A 776 31.71 9.89 5.01
C VAL A 776 32.98 9.12 5.39
N THR A 777 33.65 9.45 6.49
CA THR A 777 34.83 8.69 6.94
C THR A 777 34.45 7.37 7.58
N LEU A 778 33.35 7.30 8.35
CA LEU A 778 32.80 6.03 8.84
C LEU A 778 32.44 5.09 7.67
N LEU A 779 31.79 5.61 6.63
CA LEU A 779 31.48 4.87 5.40
C LEU A 779 32.74 4.38 4.67
N ARG A 780 33.79 5.23 4.53
CA ARG A 780 35.10 4.84 3.99
C ARG A 780 35.71 3.67 4.79
N CYS A 781 35.69 3.74 6.12
CA CYS A 781 36.22 2.70 7.01
C CYS A 781 35.42 1.39 6.94
N LEU A 782 34.08 1.45 6.93
CA LEU A 782 33.22 0.26 6.85
C LEU A 782 33.37 -0.47 5.50
N LEU A 783 33.46 0.28 4.40
CA LEU A 783 33.69 -0.29 3.06
C LEU A 783 35.09 -0.93 2.93
N GLU A 784 36.10 -0.38 3.60
CA GLU A 784 37.44 -0.98 3.71
C GLU A 784 37.42 -2.27 4.55
N MET A 785 36.59 -2.33 5.60
CA MET A 785 36.31 -3.56 6.37
C MET A 785 35.43 -4.57 5.62
N LYS A 786 35.01 -4.26 4.38
CA LYS A 786 34.06 -5.04 3.56
C LYS A 786 32.67 -5.20 4.20
N CYS A 787 32.31 -4.37 5.18
CA CYS A 787 30.98 -4.36 5.77
C CYS A 787 29.94 -3.84 4.77
N SER A 788 28.77 -4.47 4.79
CA SER A 788 27.57 -3.99 4.10
C SER A 788 26.86 -2.93 4.93
N VAL A 789 26.42 -1.84 4.29
CA VAL A 789 25.86 -0.67 4.96
C VAL A 789 24.59 -0.18 4.28
N LEU A 790 23.55 0.06 5.08
CA LEU A 790 22.39 0.88 4.72
C LEU A 790 22.61 2.31 5.23
N LEU A 791 22.82 3.26 4.32
CA LEU A 791 22.75 4.68 4.63
C LEU A 791 21.30 5.16 4.47
N ALA A 792 20.76 5.76 5.52
CA ALA A 792 19.42 6.31 5.57
C ALA A 792 19.43 7.79 5.99
N ALA A 793 18.39 8.53 5.60
CA ALA A 793 18.11 9.87 6.10
C ALA A 793 16.61 10.18 6.01
N ASN A 794 16.19 11.29 6.61
CA ASN A 794 14.80 11.75 6.54
C ASN A 794 14.41 12.20 5.11
N THR A 795 15.25 13.02 4.48
CA THR A 795 14.98 13.66 3.17
C THR A 795 15.92 13.17 2.08
N HIS A 796 15.48 13.28 0.81
CA HIS A 796 16.32 12.97 -0.34
C HIS A 796 17.56 13.87 -0.36
N SER A 797 17.41 15.18 -0.04
CA SER A 797 18.50 16.16 -0.07
C SER A 797 19.61 15.87 0.96
N ALA A 798 19.26 15.41 2.17
CA ALA A 798 20.26 15.05 3.18
C ALA A 798 21.09 13.83 2.72
N LEU A 799 20.39 12.76 2.32
CA LEU A 799 20.99 11.55 1.76
C LEU A 799 21.90 11.83 0.56
N ASP A 800 21.40 12.61 -0.40
CA ASP A 800 22.11 12.96 -1.64
C ASP A 800 23.35 13.84 -1.39
N ASN A 801 23.38 14.63 -0.31
CA ASN A 801 24.56 15.39 0.09
C ASN A 801 25.65 14.50 0.71
N VAL A 802 25.28 13.50 1.53
CA VAL A 802 26.25 12.49 2.05
C VAL A 802 26.84 11.70 0.88
N VAL A 803 25.99 11.19 -0.01
CA VAL A 803 26.41 10.39 -1.18
C VAL A 803 27.31 11.20 -2.12
N ALA A 804 26.95 12.44 -2.44
CA ALA A 804 27.78 13.31 -3.29
C ALA A 804 29.16 13.61 -2.68
N LYS A 805 29.27 13.72 -1.35
CA LYS A 805 30.58 13.85 -0.69
C LYS A 805 31.36 12.54 -0.69
N LEU A 806 30.70 11.39 -0.55
CA LEU A 806 31.33 10.07 -0.57
C LEU A 806 31.89 9.69 -1.95
N ARG A 807 31.20 10.05 -3.05
CA ARG A 807 31.63 9.76 -4.44
C ARG A 807 33.05 10.27 -4.78
N LYS A 808 33.61 11.20 -4.01
CA LYS A 808 35.02 11.66 -4.13
C LYS A 808 36.06 10.60 -3.73
N TYR A 809 35.66 9.61 -2.93
CA TYR A 809 36.55 8.58 -2.37
C TYR A 809 36.08 7.15 -2.71
N VAL A 810 34.86 6.98 -3.24
CA VAL A 810 34.21 5.68 -3.48
C VAL A 810 33.59 5.65 -4.87
N ASP A 811 33.88 4.57 -5.59
CA ASP A 811 33.39 4.34 -6.94
C ASP A 811 31.87 4.07 -7.01
N ALA A 812 31.26 4.40 -8.16
CA ALA A 812 29.83 4.22 -8.42
C ALA A 812 29.37 2.75 -8.32
N SER A 813 30.22 1.78 -8.70
CA SER A 813 29.90 0.35 -8.56
C SER A 813 29.53 -0.02 -7.13
N LYS A 814 30.18 0.59 -6.13
CA LYS A 814 30.03 0.27 -4.70
C LYS A 814 28.82 0.92 -4.02
N ILE A 815 28.06 1.78 -4.71
CA ILE A 815 26.94 2.55 -4.14
C ILE A 815 25.66 2.33 -4.96
N LEU A 816 24.55 1.95 -4.31
CA LEU A 816 23.22 1.86 -4.91
C LEU A 816 22.27 2.87 -4.26
N ARG A 817 21.64 3.74 -5.05
CA ARG A 817 20.61 4.70 -4.60
C ARG A 817 19.23 4.13 -4.90
N LEU A 818 18.43 3.91 -3.86
CA LEU A 818 17.04 3.45 -3.96
C LEU A 818 16.06 4.64 -3.95
N GLY A 819 14.95 4.48 -4.66
CA GLY A 819 13.94 5.53 -4.85
C GLY A 819 14.38 6.65 -5.80
N LYS A 820 13.41 7.35 -6.39
CA LYS A 820 13.66 8.39 -7.40
C LYS A 820 14.48 9.56 -6.82
N SER A 821 15.49 10.02 -7.56
CA SER A 821 16.34 11.15 -7.16
C SER A 821 15.65 12.48 -7.50
N SER A 822 15.28 13.25 -6.48
CA SER A 822 14.70 14.60 -6.66
C SER A 822 15.76 15.68 -6.95
N SER A 823 17.05 15.37 -6.79
CA SER A 823 18.12 16.37 -6.79
C SER A 823 18.53 16.93 -8.18
N GLY A 824 18.08 16.33 -9.29
CA GLY A 824 18.52 16.71 -10.66
C GLY A 824 20.01 16.51 -10.96
N ARG A 825 20.81 16.04 -9.99
CA ARG A 825 22.26 15.81 -10.09
C ARG A 825 22.53 14.50 -10.84
N SER A 826 23.10 14.58 -12.04
CA SER A 826 23.49 13.43 -12.88
C SER A 826 24.33 12.39 -12.13
N ALA A 827 25.35 12.85 -11.39
CA ALA A 827 26.23 12.02 -10.54
C ALA A 827 25.56 11.35 -9.32
N ILE A 828 24.23 11.45 -9.20
CA ILE A 828 23.41 10.67 -8.25
C ILE A 828 22.38 9.81 -8.99
N ALA A 829 21.86 10.27 -10.13
CA ALA A 829 21.04 9.46 -11.03
C ALA A 829 21.77 8.19 -11.50
N GLU A 830 23.06 8.30 -11.82
CA GLU A 830 23.97 7.18 -12.19
C GLU A 830 24.04 6.05 -11.12
N LEU A 831 23.64 6.33 -9.88
CA LEU A 831 23.71 5.38 -8.76
C LEU A 831 22.43 4.57 -8.59
N THR A 832 21.36 4.91 -9.33
CA THR A 832 20.09 4.18 -9.30
C THR A 832 20.20 2.82 -10.00
N LEU A 833 19.35 1.85 -9.60
CA LEU A 833 19.32 0.55 -10.30
C LEU A 833 18.97 0.72 -11.78
N GLU A 834 17.99 1.57 -12.09
CA GLU A 834 17.53 1.91 -13.43
C GLU A 834 18.70 2.39 -14.32
N SER A 835 19.45 3.41 -13.88
CA SER A 835 20.59 3.94 -14.64
C SER A 835 21.78 2.98 -14.73
N LYS A 836 21.90 2.02 -13.80
CA LYS A 836 22.93 0.98 -13.86
C LYS A 836 22.56 -0.15 -14.84
N LEU A 837 21.27 -0.46 -14.98
CA LEU A 837 20.79 -1.47 -15.94
C LEU A 837 20.68 -0.91 -17.36
N SER A 838 20.39 0.37 -17.54
CA SER A 838 20.36 1.01 -18.87
C SER A 838 21.73 1.12 -19.54
N GLY A 839 22.82 1.01 -18.77
CA GLY A 839 24.20 1.03 -19.25
C GLY A 839 24.92 -0.33 -19.17
N ALA A 840 24.19 -1.43 -19.01
CA ALA A 840 24.77 -2.77 -18.83
C ALA A 840 24.65 -3.64 -20.10
N ASP A 841 25.78 -3.92 -20.74
CA ASP A 841 25.86 -4.89 -21.83
C ASP A 841 25.74 -6.33 -21.29
N GLY A 842 24.57 -6.97 -21.46
CA GLY A 842 24.38 -8.40 -21.20
C GLY A 842 23.09 -8.78 -20.46
N ASP A 843 23.17 -9.84 -19.66
CA ASP A 843 22.06 -10.38 -18.89
C ASP A 843 21.67 -9.43 -17.73
N LYS A 844 20.68 -8.58 -18.00
CA LYS A 844 20.14 -7.61 -17.03
C LYS A 844 19.74 -8.24 -15.69
N TYR A 845 19.26 -9.49 -15.66
CA TYR A 845 18.83 -10.14 -14.42
C TYR A 845 20.03 -10.55 -13.58
N LYS A 846 21.08 -11.12 -14.19
CA LYS A 846 22.34 -11.37 -13.49
C LYS A 846 22.92 -10.07 -12.94
N THR A 847 22.94 -9.01 -13.74
CA THR A 847 23.42 -7.68 -13.33
C THR A 847 22.57 -7.07 -12.21
N ALA A 848 21.23 -7.12 -12.30
CA ALA A 848 20.33 -6.61 -11.27
C ALA A 848 20.49 -7.39 -9.95
N ARG A 849 20.57 -8.72 -10.01
CA ARG A 849 20.75 -9.59 -8.85
C ARG A 849 22.13 -9.39 -8.21
N ASP A 850 23.19 -9.22 -9.00
CA ASP A 850 24.51 -8.88 -8.48
C ASP A 850 24.50 -7.52 -7.78
N ILE A 851 23.99 -6.47 -8.42
CA ILE A 851 23.87 -5.12 -7.84
C ILE A 851 23.08 -5.18 -6.53
N LEU A 852 21.89 -5.81 -6.52
CA LEU A 852 21.03 -5.87 -5.33
C LEU A 852 21.64 -6.70 -4.19
N LYS A 853 22.32 -7.82 -4.49
CA LYS A 853 22.94 -8.69 -3.47
C LYS A 853 24.27 -8.12 -2.96
N ASN A 854 25.16 -7.70 -3.87
CA ASN A 854 26.59 -7.53 -3.61
C ASN A 854 27.04 -6.07 -3.52
N THR A 855 26.26 -5.07 -3.97
CA THR A 855 26.64 -3.65 -3.78
C THR A 855 26.74 -3.35 -2.29
N PRO A 856 27.91 -2.95 -1.75
CA PRO A 856 28.14 -2.91 -0.30
C PRO A 856 27.44 -1.73 0.39
N LEU A 857 27.32 -0.57 -0.26
CA LEU A 857 26.54 0.57 0.26
C LEU A 857 25.21 0.72 -0.48
N VAL A 858 24.11 0.72 0.27
CA VAL A 858 22.77 1.05 -0.21
C VAL A 858 22.29 2.33 0.46
N ALA A 859 21.79 3.29 -0.31
CA ALA A 859 21.34 4.60 0.14
C ALA A 859 19.83 4.78 -0.13
N SER A 860 19.03 5.00 0.91
CA SER A 860 17.56 5.12 0.84
C SER A 860 17.01 6.14 1.83
N THR A 861 15.77 6.63 1.66
CA THR A 861 15.11 7.45 2.70
C THR A 861 14.33 6.56 3.67
N CYS A 862 14.22 6.97 4.95
CA CYS A 862 13.59 6.13 5.97
C CYS A 862 12.15 5.74 5.63
N HIS A 863 11.40 6.63 4.97
CA HIS A 863 10.05 6.37 4.46
C HIS A 863 9.97 5.41 3.25
N TYR A 864 11.08 5.21 2.52
CA TYR A 864 11.13 4.33 1.34
C TYR A 864 11.58 2.91 1.70
N VAL A 865 12.45 2.72 2.71
CA VAL A 865 12.89 1.40 3.21
C VAL A 865 11.74 0.38 3.39
N PRO A 866 10.64 0.67 4.11
CA PRO A 866 9.55 -0.31 4.27
C PRO A 866 8.76 -0.63 2.98
N ARG A 867 8.98 0.11 1.90
CA ARG A 867 8.29 -0.04 0.61
C ARG A 867 9.11 -0.84 -0.42
N ASP A 868 10.42 -1.00 -0.19
CA ASP A 868 11.33 -1.65 -1.13
C ASP A 868 11.56 -3.12 -0.74
N GLN A 869 11.40 -4.02 -1.72
CA GLN A 869 11.50 -5.46 -1.51
C GLN A 869 12.91 -5.93 -1.13
N LEU A 870 13.98 -5.17 -1.41
CA LEU A 870 15.35 -5.52 -1.04
C LEU A 870 15.46 -5.88 0.45
N PHE A 871 14.82 -5.08 1.30
CA PHE A 871 14.89 -5.22 2.76
C PHE A 871 14.10 -6.42 3.31
N SER A 872 13.31 -7.11 2.47
CA SER A 872 12.61 -8.35 2.86
C SER A 872 13.53 -9.58 2.88
N TRP A 873 14.61 -9.56 2.08
CA TRP A 873 15.53 -10.69 1.93
C TRP A 873 17.01 -10.35 2.14
N ARG A 874 17.38 -9.06 2.17
CA ARG A 874 18.75 -8.58 2.47
C ARG A 874 18.80 -7.88 3.83
N LYS A 875 19.77 -8.30 4.65
CA LYS A 875 20.23 -7.58 5.85
C LYS A 875 21.58 -6.91 5.58
N PHE A 876 21.93 -5.94 6.42
CA PHE A 876 23.19 -5.20 6.39
C PHE A 876 23.94 -5.35 7.71
N ASP A 877 25.26 -5.17 7.71
CA ASP A 877 26.05 -5.16 8.95
C ASP A 877 25.75 -3.91 9.79
N TYR A 878 25.60 -2.76 9.11
CA TYR A 878 25.30 -1.46 9.71
C TYR A 878 24.15 -0.73 9.01
N CYS A 879 23.29 -0.08 9.79
CA CYS A 879 22.47 1.05 9.33
C CYS A 879 23.06 2.36 9.88
N ILE A 880 23.26 3.36 9.03
CA ILE A 880 23.65 4.71 9.47
C ILE A 880 22.51 5.66 9.10
N VAL A 881 21.95 6.36 10.08
CA VAL A 881 20.88 7.33 9.85
C VAL A 881 21.41 8.75 10.07
N ASP A 882 21.37 9.58 9.03
CA ASP A 882 21.68 11.02 9.11
C ASP A 882 20.42 11.85 9.41
N GLU A 883 20.61 12.94 10.15
CA GLU A 883 19.55 13.76 10.78
C GLU A 883 18.45 12.94 11.49
N ALA A 884 18.87 11.90 12.21
CA ALA A 884 17.99 10.97 12.93
C ALA A 884 17.15 11.63 14.05
N SER A 885 17.51 12.84 14.49
CA SER A 885 16.68 13.64 15.42
C SER A 885 15.46 14.27 14.76
N MET A 886 15.42 14.37 13.43
CA MET A 886 14.28 14.89 12.66
C MET A 886 13.29 13.80 12.23
N VAL A 887 13.57 12.52 12.52
CA VAL A 887 12.74 11.37 12.10
C VAL A 887 11.88 10.87 13.26
N LEU A 888 10.60 10.56 13.00
CA LEU A 888 9.75 9.88 13.98
C LEU A 888 10.29 8.48 14.28
N GLU A 889 10.37 8.11 15.55
CA GLU A 889 10.94 6.84 16.01
C GLU A 889 10.33 5.59 15.34
N PRO A 890 9.00 5.47 15.15
CA PRO A 890 8.42 4.36 14.37
C PRO A 890 8.90 4.30 12.91
N VAL A 891 9.20 5.43 12.27
CA VAL A 891 9.73 5.48 10.89
C VAL A 891 11.19 5.00 10.84
N LEU A 892 11.96 5.21 11.92
CA LEU A 892 13.31 4.65 12.02
C LEU A 892 13.31 3.11 12.08
N LEU A 893 12.32 2.50 12.76
CA LEU A 893 12.32 1.05 13.05
C LEU A 893 12.54 0.18 11.81
N SER A 894 11.98 0.53 10.64
CA SER A 894 12.19 -0.24 9.40
C SER A 894 13.62 -0.14 8.84
N ALA A 895 14.31 0.98 9.05
CA ALA A 895 15.73 1.12 8.69
C ALA A 895 16.64 0.41 9.70
N LEU A 896 16.34 0.49 11.00
CA LEU A 896 17.10 -0.23 12.03
C LEU A 896 16.92 -1.76 11.89
N ALA A 897 15.71 -2.23 11.63
CA ALA A 897 15.40 -3.64 11.41
C ALA A 897 16.09 -4.25 10.16
N ALA A 898 16.58 -3.42 9.24
CA ALA A 898 17.33 -3.87 8.07
C ALA A 898 18.81 -4.23 8.38
N ALA A 899 19.33 -3.91 9.57
CA ALA A 899 20.73 -4.13 9.90
C ALA A 899 20.97 -4.80 11.26
N SER A 900 22.14 -5.44 11.41
CA SER A 900 22.59 -6.04 12.66
C SER A 900 23.00 -4.99 13.70
N ARG A 901 23.49 -3.82 13.26
CA ARG A 901 23.96 -2.70 14.10
C ARG A 901 23.45 -1.38 13.54
N PHE A 902 23.39 -0.34 14.38
CA PHE A 902 23.02 0.99 13.88
C PHE A 902 23.79 2.17 14.48
N VAL A 903 23.92 3.24 13.69
CA VAL A 903 24.54 4.50 14.09
C VAL A 903 23.55 5.62 13.81
N LEU A 904 23.10 6.31 14.85
CA LEU A 904 22.22 7.47 14.70
C LEU A 904 23.06 8.74 14.80
N VAL A 905 22.99 9.58 13.78
CA VAL A 905 23.66 10.88 13.73
C VAL A 905 22.59 11.96 13.66
N GLY A 906 22.73 13.01 14.46
CA GLY A 906 21.76 14.10 14.52
C GLY A 906 22.07 15.06 15.66
N ASP A 907 21.09 15.88 16.02
CA ASP A 907 21.22 16.85 17.12
C ASP A 907 19.86 17.00 17.83
N ALA A 908 19.83 16.73 19.13
CA ALA A 908 18.63 16.82 19.96
C ALA A 908 18.26 18.26 20.38
N HIS A 909 19.10 19.25 20.03
CA HIS A 909 18.89 20.68 20.23
C HIS A 909 18.50 21.43 18.94
N GLN A 910 18.51 20.76 17.79
CA GLN A 910 17.96 21.27 16.53
C GLN A 910 16.48 20.88 16.36
N LEU A 911 15.93 21.06 15.15
CA LEU A 911 14.55 20.72 14.83
C LEU A 911 14.25 19.25 15.16
N THR A 912 13.19 19.03 15.94
CA THR A 912 12.57 17.72 16.17
C THR A 912 11.76 17.30 14.92
N PRO A 913 11.20 16.07 14.88
CA PRO A 913 10.21 15.74 13.85
C PRO A 913 9.01 16.69 13.97
N LEU A 914 8.42 17.07 12.83
CA LEU A 914 7.21 17.89 12.84
C LEU A 914 6.04 17.06 13.37
N VAL A 915 5.52 17.45 14.54
CA VAL A 915 4.30 16.93 15.14
C VAL A 915 3.35 18.10 15.30
N GLN A 916 2.23 18.07 14.59
CA GLN A 916 1.29 19.17 14.51
C GLN A 916 0.20 19.07 15.58
N ASN A 917 -0.09 17.87 16.13
CA ASN A 917 -1.05 17.68 17.20
C ASN A 917 -0.44 18.05 18.57
N ARG A 918 -0.99 19.10 19.20
CA ARG A 918 -0.52 19.65 20.49
C ARG A 918 -0.65 18.71 21.71
N LYS A 919 -1.21 17.50 21.56
CA LYS A 919 -1.23 16.44 22.59
C LYS A 919 -0.21 15.33 22.32
N CYS A 920 0.40 15.31 21.13
CA CYS A 920 1.42 14.36 20.72
C CYS A 920 2.83 14.97 20.79
N ALA A 921 2.93 16.29 20.61
CA ALA A 921 4.13 17.09 20.87
C ALA A 921 4.33 17.36 22.37
#